data_AF-A0A7X7RWA9-F1
#
_entry.id   AF-A0A7X7RWA9-F1
#
_cell.length_a   1.000
_cell.length_b   1.000
_cell.length_c   1.000
_cell.angle_alpha   90.00
_cell.angle_beta   90.00
_cell.angle_gamma   90.00
#
_symmetry.space_group_name_H-M   'P 1'
#
loop_
_entity.id
_entity.type
_entity.pdbx_description
1 polymer ?
#
loop_
_entity_poly.entity_id
_entity_poly.type
_entity_poly.pdbx_seq_one_letter_code
_entity_poly.pdbx_strand_id
1 'polypeptide(L)'
;MSGKVALACLALGLAVSSYGEARRIGFPSDVSLKSPGRWNRNSSGQLRCSFDEAEDALRFDVVFSPKVDKWMYPVFTLSHLETLNGAEAIEFEVKIIPVGPYLGARFANVMLTGFTEFPLPKPNEWLKVRVDLSGKKLSDAKDFGLGWNPNNLECAILFRGIRFVGSPIARDIVPALGTNAPGTVVFSGQGIVVFCTTHLAGLEYTLWDWRDRALQSGAWPDGGDLVLKDLPIGYYRISTRHPGETQLRDFTFAVIPNPEGRKRPTSSFFGIDSAHSWLAKASDFSCPWYNGDGFKLLADLLGWSGIVHVRYRLGWTEVNPLPKELEYGRYLRNAQLLRSHGLLTTGMFHDAPGWTDKLKSLPGNLVALYEFCKDIASTFKSETDAWEFWNEQDIAFAPEPSWDYMAAMKAAYLGFKAGNPGVIAAPGAVCSGVNTQYHENMYQNDAAKYADIVNYHIYNSPAAYAGPLKELREFQKRHGIPGRALWITEAGCTLEGNAKGEGINPTFKAHTKEQEMLQAEFYVKSQIAMQMEGVARNYYFVFSPYNEGEGHKDWGCMRRDGSVKPIYSSISTMTSQVVDGQLLGRVALGQGISAYLYSLPDGTDTLVYWQESYVDSKPDPKQPVVKLTLSLPDGKYAETDMMGGVSEVVSRDGKAIVDATRYPSYLRGVKGISVSEVARPAGRVEGYRPREDEDLTVILRIDMDSDDLVVTGMKSSTDLQKSSGRVRVHAWNLDSRSKVGHLEVRGGELVGMPASLTLKPWDVTSFEAVFVPKPDPGEYDVPFQLTGVFEGKTTSKLAFTIKCLGIFLKNCVQEDLDLARPEAWKRNDSAATCNVAFDQEENALRFDVDWGDMRVDKWFYPEHVLDLPKKDLADAIALQFDVKTAQN
;
A
#
# COMPACT_ATOMS: atom_id res chain seq x y z
N MET A 1 -22.43 28.17 -2.30
CA MET A 1 -22.23 27.08 -1.32
C MET A 1 -21.58 27.55 0.00
N SER A 2 -21.63 28.85 0.34
CA SER A 2 -20.94 29.41 1.52
C SER A 2 -21.71 29.35 2.85
N GLY A 3 -23.03 29.04 2.83
CA GLY A 3 -23.88 29.07 4.03
C GLY A 3 -23.89 27.79 4.88
N LYS A 4 -23.48 26.64 4.35
CA LYS A 4 -23.54 25.35 5.07
C LYS A 4 -22.28 25.03 5.88
N VAL A 5 -21.12 25.58 5.48
CA VAL A 5 -19.85 25.42 6.21
C VAL A 5 -19.81 26.31 7.46
N ALA A 6 -20.38 27.51 7.39
CA ALA A 6 -20.49 28.41 8.53
C ALA A 6 -21.36 27.84 9.68
N LEU A 7 -22.40 27.06 9.35
CA LEU A 7 -23.25 26.41 10.35
C LEU A 7 -22.55 25.23 11.05
N ALA A 8 -21.67 24.52 10.34
CA ALA A 8 -20.85 23.45 10.92
C ALA A 8 -19.75 24.01 11.84
N CYS A 9 -19.15 25.15 11.47
CA CYS A 9 -18.16 25.84 12.30
C CYS A 9 -18.79 26.51 13.55
N LEU A 10 -20.03 27.02 13.45
CA LEU A 10 -20.76 27.54 14.62
C LEU A 10 -21.21 26.42 15.57
N ALA A 11 -21.55 25.24 15.06
CA ALA A 11 -21.92 24.08 15.88
C ALA A 11 -20.73 23.54 16.70
N LEU A 12 -19.50 23.63 16.17
CA LEU A 12 -18.28 23.32 16.92
C LEU A 12 -17.92 24.42 17.95
N GLY A 13 -18.21 25.69 17.66
CA GLY A 13 -17.96 26.81 18.58
C GLY A 13 -18.97 26.92 19.74
N LEU A 14 -20.23 26.51 19.54
CA LEU A 14 -21.29 26.58 20.55
C LEU A 14 -21.34 25.35 21.49
N ALA A 15 -20.61 24.28 21.16
CA ALA A 15 -20.44 23.15 22.08
C ALA A 15 -19.49 23.49 23.25
N VAL A 16 -18.66 24.52 23.16
CA VAL A 16 -17.60 24.81 24.14
C VAL A 16 -18.14 25.46 25.43
N SER A 17 -19.41 25.86 25.51
CA SER A 17 -19.97 26.63 26.64
C SER A 17 -20.98 25.89 27.54
N SER A 18 -21.18 24.57 27.39
CA SER A 18 -22.12 23.80 28.25
C SER A 18 -21.50 22.65 29.06
N TYR A 19 -20.17 22.51 29.09
CA TYR A 19 -19.49 21.36 29.72
C TYR A 19 -19.21 21.55 31.23
N GLY A 20 -20.19 22.08 31.95
CA GLY A 20 -20.12 22.37 33.38
C GLY A 20 -20.85 21.39 34.29
N GLU A 21 -21.15 20.17 33.83
CA GLU A 21 -21.61 19.08 34.71
C GLU A 21 -20.55 17.98 34.75
N ALA A 22 -20.10 17.63 35.96
CA ALA A 22 -19.14 16.56 36.21
C ALA A 22 -19.62 15.25 35.54
N ARG A 23 -18.99 14.89 34.42
CA ARG A 23 -19.30 13.66 33.67
C ARG A 23 -18.82 12.46 34.47
N ARG A 24 -19.74 11.83 35.20
CA ARG A 24 -19.52 10.54 35.87
C ARG A 24 -19.65 9.40 34.88
N ILE A 25 -18.82 8.36 35.03
CA ILE A 25 -18.94 7.11 34.27
C ILE A 25 -20.33 6.52 34.50
N GLY A 26 -21.00 6.11 33.43
CA GLY A 26 -22.37 5.59 33.48
C GLY A 26 -22.64 4.48 32.46
N PHE A 27 -23.80 3.84 32.55
CA PHE A 27 -24.26 2.98 31.46
C PHE A 27 -24.54 3.82 30.21
N PRO A 28 -24.54 3.22 28.99
CA PRO A 28 -24.94 3.92 27.77
C PRO A 28 -26.30 4.62 27.94
N SER A 29 -26.36 5.90 27.56
CA SER A 29 -27.60 6.68 27.62
C SER A 29 -28.61 6.22 26.56
N ASP A 30 -29.91 6.49 26.77
CA ASP A 30 -30.95 6.20 25.77
C ASP A 30 -30.64 6.89 24.42
N VAL A 31 -30.16 8.13 24.46
CA VAL A 31 -29.72 8.89 23.28
C VAL A 31 -28.57 8.17 22.55
N SER A 32 -27.57 7.69 23.30
CA SER A 32 -26.46 6.92 22.74
C SER A 32 -26.96 5.65 22.06
N LEU A 33 -27.82 4.88 22.73
CA LEU A 33 -28.32 3.59 22.28
C LEU A 33 -29.26 3.70 21.07
N LYS A 34 -29.98 4.81 20.92
CA LYS A 34 -30.82 5.10 19.75
C LYS A 34 -30.05 5.62 18.54
N SER A 35 -28.76 5.94 18.67
CA SER A 35 -27.96 6.50 17.58
C SER A 35 -27.52 5.42 16.59
N PRO A 36 -28.04 5.37 15.35
CA PRO A 36 -27.70 4.31 14.39
C PRO A 36 -26.21 4.26 14.04
N GLY A 37 -25.53 5.41 14.12
CA GLY A 37 -24.09 5.52 13.85
C GLY A 37 -23.19 4.83 14.88
N ARG A 38 -23.73 4.47 16.05
CA ARG A 38 -23.00 3.78 17.13
C ARG A 38 -23.11 2.26 17.09
N TRP A 39 -23.85 1.72 16.11
CA TRP A 39 -24.05 0.29 15.93
C TRP A 39 -23.30 -0.20 14.69
N ASN A 40 -22.30 -1.04 14.91
CA ASN A 40 -21.58 -1.74 13.85
C ASN A 40 -22.49 -2.77 13.19
N ARG A 41 -22.50 -2.77 11.85
CA ARG A 41 -23.41 -3.59 11.04
C ARG A 41 -22.76 -4.95 10.79
N ASN A 42 -22.97 -5.89 11.70
CA ASN A 42 -22.46 -7.24 11.55
C ASN A 42 -23.56 -8.20 11.12
N SER A 43 -23.39 -8.82 9.95
CA SER A 43 -24.39 -9.69 9.32
C SER A 43 -23.78 -10.55 8.22
N SER A 44 -24.33 -11.75 8.02
CA SER A 44 -24.05 -12.62 6.86
C SER A 44 -24.78 -12.16 5.58
N GLY A 45 -25.56 -11.07 5.67
CA GLY A 45 -26.27 -10.43 4.57
C GLY A 45 -26.14 -8.91 4.60
N GLN A 46 -26.85 -8.23 3.70
CA GLN A 46 -26.87 -6.76 3.68
C GLN A 46 -27.73 -6.23 4.83
N LEU A 47 -27.11 -5.52 5.78
CA LEU A 47 -27.77 -4.97 6.97
C LEU A 47 -27.79 -3.44 6.91
N ARG A 48 -28.97 -2.84 7.07
CA ARG A 48 -29.15 -1.39 7.24
C ARG A 48 -29.62 -1.10 8.67
N CYS A 49 -28.93 -0.18 9.34
CA CYS A 49 -29.33 0.35 10.64
C CYS A 49 -29.88 1.77 10.46
N SER A 50 -31.03 2.06 11.05
CA SER A 50 -31.72 3.35 11.00
C SER A 50 -32.49 3.59 12.30
N PHE A 51 -32.92 4.82 12.54
CA PHE A 51 -33.85 5.15 13.63
C PHE A 51 -35.24 5.37 13.02
N ASP A 52 -36.24 4.65 13.53
CA ASP A 52 -37.63 4.75 13.11
C ASP A 52 -38.37 5.70 14.07
N GLU A 53 -38.61 6.93 13.62
CA GLU A 53 -39.24 7.98 14.43
C GLU A 53 -40.68 7.62 14.86
N ALA A 54 -41.40 6.83 14.06
CA ALA A 54 -42.79 6.48 14.35
C ALA A 54 -42.90 5.44 15.47
N GLU A 55 -41.92 4.54 15.56
CA GLU A 55 -41.87 3.48 16.59
C GLU A 55 -41.01 3.88 17.81
N ASP A 56 -40.31 5.01 17.76
CA ASP A 56 -39.25 5.44 18.69
C ASP A 56 -38.21 4.32 18.90
N ALA A 57 -37.79 3.69 17.81
CA ALA A 57 -37.04 2.45 17.84
C ALA A 57 -35.86 2.44 16.87
N LEU A 58 -34.79 1.77 17.27
CA LEU A 58 -33.70 1.42 16.38
C LEU A 58 -34.14 0.29 15.46
N ARG A 59 -34.05 0.49 14.15
CA ARG A 59 -34.52 -0.44 13.12
C ARG A 59 -33.36 -1.01 12.31
N PHE A 60 -33.34 -2.33 12.24
CA PHE A 60 -32.39 -3.11 11.45
C PHE A 60 -33.12 -3.85 10.34
N ASP A 61 -32.91 -3.42 9.09
CA ASP A 61 -33.43 -4.11 7.89
C ASP A 61 -32.33 -5.03 7.36
N VAL A 62 -32.62 -6.31 7.10
CA VAL A 62 -31.64 -7.27 6.59
C VAL A 62 -32.15 -8.06 5.39
N VAL A 63 -31.26 -8.26 4.41
CA VAL A 63 -31.47 -9.11 3.23
C VAL A 63 -30.33 -10.14 3.16
N PHE A 64 -30.67 -11.42 3.20
CA PHE A 64 -29.74 -12.54 3.12
C PHE A 64 -29.78 -13.22 1.75
N SER A 65 -28.61 -13.63 1.26
CA SER A 65 -28.51 -14.54 0.12
C SER A 65 -28.98 -15.97 0.51
N PRO A 66 -29.49 -16.79 -0.43
CA PRO A 66 -30.05 -18.11 -0.08
C PRO A 66 -29.10 -19.11 0.60
N LYS A 67 -27.77 -18.94 0.44
CA LYS A 67 -26.74 -19.91 0.87
C LYS A 67 -25.87 -19.44 2.05
N VAL A 68 -26.36 -18.51 2.87
CA VAL A 68 -25.65 -18.06 4.08
C VAL A 68 -26.31 -18.58 5.36
N ASP A 69 -25.60 -18.53 6.48
CA ASP A 69 -26.06 -18.97 7.81
C ASP A 69 -27.03 -18.00 8.51
N LYS A 70 -27.33 -16.87 7.86
CA LYS A 70 -28.36 -15.85 8.20
C LYS A 70 -28.22 -15.20 9.58
N TRP A 71 -27.00 -15.08 10.09
CA TRP A 71 -26.77 -14.31 11.30
C TRP A 71 -26.84 -12.80 11.05
N MET A 72 -27.52 -12.07 11.92
CA MET A 72 -27.31 -10.64 12.12
C MET A 72 -27.07 -10.34 13.60
N TYR A 73 -26.08 -9.51 13.91
CA TYR A 73 -25.73 -9.16 15.28
C TYR A 73 -25.11 -7.77 15.34
N PRO A 74 -25.92 -6.71 15.18
CA PRO A 74 -25.43 -5.35 15.36
C PRO A 74 -24.76 -5.19 16.71
N VAL A 75 -23.55 -4.61 16.70
CA VAL A 75 -22.70 -4.45 17.88
C VAL A 75 -22.63 -2.98 18.27
N PHE A 76 -22.96 -2.67 19.51
CA PHE A 76 -22.80 -1.34 20.08
C PHE A 76 -21.47 -1.23 20.82
N THR A 77 -20.60 -0.32 20.38
CA THR A 77 -19.29 -0.10 21.02
C THR A 77 -19.38 1.01 22.06
N LEU A 78 -18.89 0.78 23.27
CA LEU A 78 -18.92 1.73 24.39
C LEU A 78 -17.91 2.87 24.20
N SER A 79 -18.30 4.11 24.53
CA SER A 79 -17.38 5.24 24.62
C SER A 79 -16.55 5.19 25.91
N HIS A 80 -15.54 6.05 26.05
CA HIS A 80 -14.68 6.10 27.24
C HIS A 80 -15.42 6.45 28.55
N LEU A 81 -16.57 7.15 28.46
CA LEU A 81 -17.40 7.50 29.62
C LEU A 81 -18.47 6.44 29.93
N GLU A 82 -18.63 5.44 29.07
CA GLU A 82 -19.61 4.39 29.24
C GLU A 82 -18.96 3.13 29.82
N THR A 83 -19.73 2.40 30.62
CA THR A 83 -19.34 1.13 31.23
C THR A 83 -20.49 0.13 31.10
N LEU A 84 -20.19 -1.16 31.13
CA LEU A 84 -21.17 -2.21 31.46
C LEU A 84 -20.82 -2.90 32.79
N ASN A 85 -19.72 -2.49 33.44
CA ASN A 85 -19.33 -3.01 34.74
C ASN A 85 -20.36 -2.59 35.79
N GLY A 86 -20.77 -3.54 36.63
CA GLY A 86 -21.88 -3.36 37.59
C GLY A 86 -23.29 -3.43 36.97
N ALA A 87 -23.42 -3.78 35.69
CA ALA A 87 -24.72 -4.13 35.12
C ALA A 87 -25.17 -5.52 35.62
N GLU A 88 -26.38 -5.58 36.15
CA GLU A 88 -27.05 -6.79 36.63
C GLU A 88 -28.03 -7.35 35.60
N ALA A 89 -28.55 -6.50 34.71
CA ALA A 89 -29.41 -6.92 33.61
C ALA A 89 -29.37 -5.92 32.45
N ILE A 90 -29.83 -6.37 31.28
CA ILE A 90 -30.22 -5.49 30.17
C ILE A 90 -31.72 -5.67 29.90
N GLU A 91 -32.42 -4.56 29.72
CA GLU A 91 -33.84 -4.51 29.37
C GLU A 91 -34.01 -3.80 28.04
N PHE A 92 -34.93 -4.29 27.22
CA PHE A 92 -35.34 -3.66 25.97
C PHE A 92 -36.71 -4.20 25.53
N GLU A 93 -37.35 -3.50 24.59
CA GLU A 93 -38.46 -4.05 23.82
C GLU A 93 -37.95 -4.45 22.44
N VAL A 94 -38.46 -5.55 21.90
CA VAL A 94 -38.13 -6.05 20.57
C VAL A 94 -39.40 -6.32 19.75
N LYS A 95 -39.36 -5.98 18.46
CA LYS A 95 -40.44 -6.24 17.49
C LYS A 95 -39.85 -6.73 16.17
N ILE A 96 -40.50 -7.71 15.55
CA ILE A 96 -40.06 -8.26 14.26
C ILE A 96 -41.10 -7.95 13.19
N ILE A 97 -40.62 -7.47 12.05
CA ILE A 97 -41.42 -7.19 10.86
C ILE A 97 -40.91 -8.11 9.73
N PRO A 98 -41.54 -9.27 9.52
CA PRO A 98 -41.16 -10.16 8.44
C PRO A 98 -41.57 -9.59 7.08
N VAL A 99 -40.78 -9.87 6.04
CA VAL A 99 -41.24 -9.72 4.66
C VAL A 99 -41.82 -11.08 4.22
N GLY A 100 -43.13 -11.10 3.99
CA GLY A 100 -43.88 -12.34 3.74
C GLY A 100 -44.24 -13.12 5.01
N PRO A 101 -44.56 -14.43 4.91
CA PRO A 101 -44.91 -15.24 6.08
C PRO A 101 -43.74 -15.34 7.05
N TYR A 102 -44.01 -15.24 8.34
CA TYR A 102 -42.99 -15.42 9.37
C TYR A 102 -42.60 -16.89 9.47
N LEU A 103 -41.33 -17.21 9.21
CA LEU A 103 -40.81 -18.58 9.21
C LEU A 103 -40.13 -18.95 10.53
N GLY A 104 -40.22 -18.09 11.56
CA GLY A 104 -39.52 -18.25 12.82
C GLY A 104 -38.05 -17.83 12.74
N ALA A 105 -37.32 -18.11 13.81
CA ALA A 105 -35.89 -17.85 13.91
C ALA A 105 -35.24 -18.92 14.78
N ARG A 106 -33.97 -19.22 14.50
CA ARG A 106 -33.22 -20.26 15.18
C ARG A 106 -32.69 -19.79 16.54
N PHE A 107 -32.23 -18.54 16.60
CA PHE A 107 -31.59 -17.98 17.79
C PHE A 107 -31.88 -16.49 17.92
N ALA A 108 -31.94 -16.02 19.17
CA ALA A 108 -31.94 -14.60 19.53
C ALA A 108 -31.13 -14.43 20.81
N ASN A 109 -30.06 -13.63 20.77
CA ASN A 109 -29.08 -13.58 21.85
C ASN A 109 -28.65 -12.15 22.14
N VAL A 110 -28.51 -11.83 23.43
CA VAL A 110 -27.59 -10.78 23.83
C VAL A 110 -26.19 -11.38 23.77
N MET A 111 -25.34 -10.80 22.92
CA MET A 111 -23.95 -11.20 22.76
C MET A 111 -23.08 -10.33 23.65
N LEU A 112 -22.74 -10.86 24.83
CA LEU A 112 -21.95 -10.20 25.85
C LEU A 112 -21.26 -11.27 26.69
N THR A 113 -19.92 -11.33 26.62
CA THR A 113 -19.11 -12.41 27.23
C THR A 113 -19.75 -13.80 27.04
N GLY A 114 -20.09 -14.11 25.78
CA GLY A 114 -20.84 -15.30 25.35
C GLY A 114 -22.21 -14.96 24.77
N PHE A 115 -23.05 -15.98 24.60
CA PHE A 115 -24.41 -15.88 24.08
C PHE A 115 -25.42 -16.09 25.21
N THR A 116 -26.32 -15.12 25.41
CA THR A 116 -27.42 -15.25 26.38
C THR A 116 -28.73 -15.10 25.64
N GLU A 117 -29.50 -16.18 25.54
CA GLU A 117 -30.73 -16.20 24.76
C GLU A 117 -31.82 -15.31 25.35
N PHE A 118 -32.65 -14.73 24.48
CA PHE A 118 -33.86 -14.02 24.87
C PHE A 118 -35.08 -14.45 24.04
N PRO A 119 -36.30 -14.38 24.60
CA PRO A 119 -37.49 -14.80 23.88
C PRO A 119 -37.80 -13.85 22.71
N LEU A 120 -38.30 -14.41 21.61
CA LEU A 120 -38.68 -13.64 20.43
C LEU A 120 -40.15 -13.19 20.50
N PRO A 121 -40.47 -11.98 19.99
CA PRO A 121 -41.85 -11.49 19.91
C PRO A 121 -42.63 -12.26 18.85
N LYS A 122 -43.97 -12.21 18.95
CA LYS A 122 -44.82 -12.50 17.80
C LYS A 122 -44.59 -11.45 16.71
N PRO A 123 -44.74 -11.80 15.42
CA PRO A 123 -44.57 -10.84 14.34
C PRO A 123 -45.48 -9.62 14.54
N ASN A 124 -44.92 -8.43 14.31
CA ASN A 124 -45.57 -7.13 14.46
C ASN A 124 -46.04 -6.76 15.88
N GLU A 125 -45.69 -7.53 16.90
CA GLU A 125 -45.97 -7.22 18.31
C GLU A 125 -44.68 -6.84 19.05
N TRP A 126 -44.80 -5.97 20.05
CA TRP A 126 -43.70 -5.61 20.94
C TRP A 126 -43.62 -6.61 22.10
N LEU A 127 -42.43 -7.15 22.36
CA LEU A 127 -42.14 -7.97 23.54
C LEU A 127 -41.14 -7.25 24.43
N LYS A 128 -41.48 -7.11 25.71
CA LYS A 128 -40.54 -6.67 26.76
C LYS A 128 -39.61 -7.81 27.14
N VAL A 129 -38.31 -7.56 27.07
CA VAL A 129 -37.26 -8.52 27.38
C VAL A 129 -36.41 -7.96 28.51
N ARG A 130 -36.10 -8.83 29.48
CA ARG A 130 -35.07 -8.61 30.50
C ARG A 130 -34.13 -9.80 30.47
N VAL A 131 -32.85 -9.54 30.22
CA VAL A 131 -31.79 -10.55 30.22
C VAL A 131 -30.92 -10.33 31.46
N ASP A 132 -30.81 -11.37 32.28
CA ASP A 132 -29.97 -11.37 33.47
C ASP A 132 -28.49 -11.41 33.08
N LEU A 133 -27.72 -10.48 33.62
CA LEU A 133 -26.27 -10.35 33.43
C LEU A 133 -25.50 -10.59 34.73
N SER A 134 -26.18 -10.94 35.82
CA SER A 134 -25.54 -11.23 37.10
C SER A 134 -24.52 -12.37 36.96
N GLY A 135 -23.34 -12.19 37.56
CA GLY A 135 -22.24 -13.14 37.47
C GLY A 135 -21.42 -13.09 36.16
N LYS A 136 -21.82 -12.29 35.16
CA LYS A 136 -20.96 -12.03 33.99
C LYS A 136 -19.81 -11.10 34.40
N LYS A 137 -18.59 -11.42 33.95
CA LYS A 137 -17.45 -10.50 34.09
C LYS A 137 -17.57 -9.39 33.05
N LEU A 138 -17.94 -8.19 33.48
CA LEU A 138 -18.16 -7.03 32.60
C LEU A 138 -17.15 -5.89 32.84
N SER A 139 -16.17 -6.10 33.71
CA SER A 139 -15.14 -5.12 34.09
C SER A 139 -14.29 -4.65 32.90
N ASP A 140 -14.15 -5.49 31.88
CA ASP A 140 -13.36 -5.30 30.66
C ASP A 140 -14.23 -5.20 29.39
N ALA A 141 -15.57 -5.16 29.52
CA ALA A 141 -16.47 -5.08 28.38
C ALA A 141 -16.23 -3.80 27.55
N LYS A 142 -16.12 -3.96 26.23
CA LYS A 142 -15.91 -2.86 25.27
C LYS A 142 -17.11 -2.62 24.37
N ASP A 143 -17.97 -3.61 24.23
CA ASP A 143 -19.13 -3.60 23.37
C ASP A 143 -20.16 -4.64 23.84
N PHE A 144 -21.35 -4.62 23.22
CA PHE A 144 -22.33 -5.69 23.30
C PHE A 144 -23.11 -5.81 21.98
N GLY A 145 -23.59 -7.01 21.66
CA GLY A 145 -24.38 -7.26 20.44
C GLY A 145 -25.81 -7.68 20.74
N LEU A 146 -26.74 -7.34 19.84
CA LEU A 146 -28.11 -7.87 19.83
C LEU A 146 -28.27 -8.78 18.62
N GLY A 147 -28.09 -10.08 18.85
CA GLY A 147 -28.03 -11.13 17.84
C GLY A 147 -29.38 -11.74 17.49
N TRP A 148 -29.59 -12.03 16.21
CA TRP A 148 -30.77 -12.71 15.70
C TRP A 148 -30.44 -13.54 14.45
N ASN A 149 -31.02 -14.75 14.35
CA ASN A 149 -30.86 -15.66 13.21
C ASN A 149 -32.25 -16.07 12.66
N PRO A 150 -32.83 -15.29 11.73
CA PRO A 150 -34.14 -15.58 11.14
C PRO A 150 -34.10 -16.69 10.09
N ASN A 151 -35.23 -17.40 9.94
CA ASN A 151 -35.43 -18.33 8.82
C ASN A 151 -35.79 -17.58 7.51
N ASN A 152 -36.34 -16.37 7.60
CA ASN A 152 -36.65 -15.50 6.47
C ASN A 152 -35.37 -15.03 5.74
N LEU A 153 -35.46 -14.79 4.43
CA LEU A 153 -34.38 -14.16 3.66
C LEU A 153 -34.39 -12.63 3.79
N GLU A 154 -35.53 -12.06 4.11
CA GLU A 154 -35.70 -10.63 4.31
C GLU A 154 -36.63 -10.37 5.51
N CYS A 155 -36.19 -9.47 6.39
CA CYS A 155 -36.94 -9.08 7.58
C CYS A 155 -36.34 -7.82 8.21
N ALA A 156 -37.14 -7.15 9.02
CA ALA A 156 -36.66 -6.11 9.92
C ALA A 156 -36.86 -6.50 11.39
N ILE A 157 -35.93 -6.09 12.24
CA ILE A 157 -36.05 -6.17 13.70
C ILE A 157 -35.85 -4.79 14.30
N LEU A 158 -36.68 -4.46 15.28
CA LEU A 158 -36.68 -3.17 15.96
C LEU A 158 -36.42 -3.37 17.44
N PHE A 159 -35.62 -2.47 18.01
CA PHE A 159 -35.33 -2.42 19.44
C PHE A 159 -35.59 -1.02 19.98
N ARG A 160 -36.25 -0.92 21.14
CA ARG A 160 -36.45 0.35 21.84
C ARG A 160 -36.36 0.19 23.35
N GLY A 161 -36.20 1.33 24.05
CA GLY A 161 -36.09 1.35 25.50
C GLY A 161 -34.93 0.50 26.03
N ILE A 162 -33.83 0.41 25.27
CA ILE A 162 -32.66 -0.36 25.65
C ILE A 162 -32.03 0.33 26.87
N ARG A 163 -31.87 -0.40 27.97
CA ARG A 163 -31.24 0.11 29.18
C ARG A 163 -30.56 -1.00 29.97
N PHE A 164 -29.49 -0.63 30.66
CA PHE A 164 -28.85 -1.51 31.63
C PHE A 164 -29.37 -1.21 33.03
N VAL A 165 -29.62 -2.25 33.80
CA VAL A 165 -30.06 -2.19 35.19
C VAL A 165 -28.89 -2.58 36.08
N GLY A 166 -28.63 -1.81 37.13
CA GLY A 166 -27.51 -2.02 38.04
C GLY A 166 -26.93 -0.69 38.49
N SER A 167 -25.74 -0.74 39.10
CA SER A 167 -24.97 0.46 39.46
C SER A 167 -23.70 0.50 38.62
N PRO A 168 -23.52 1.52 37.75
CA PRO A 168 -22.35 1.59 36.89
C PRO A 168 -21.08 1.72 37.71
N ILE A 169 -20.14 0.81 37.48
CA ILE A 169 -18.80 0.82 38.05
C ILE A 169 -17.83 1.20 36.94
N ALA A 170 -16.76 1.94 37.26
CA ALA A 170 -15.69 2.19 36.30
C ALA A 170 -15.15 0.86 35.74
N ARG A 171 -14.85 0.83 34.44
CA ARG A 171 -14.12 -0.30 33.85
C ARG A 171 -12.69 -0.29 34.37
N ASP A 172 -12.08 -1.47 34.51
CA ASP A 172 -10.64 -1.58 34.72
C ASP A 172 -9.94 -1.26 33.40
N ILE A 173 -9.78 0.03 33.11
CA ILE A 173 -9.06 0.53 31.95
C ILE A 173 -7.72 1.04 32.43
N VAL A 174 -6.64 0.53 31.84
CA VAL A 174 -5.30 1.11 32.01
C VAL A 174 -5.40 2.60 31.65
N PRO A 175 -5.09 3.52 32.58
CA PRO A 175 -5.20 4.95 32.30
C PRO A 175 -4.37 5.32 31.06
N ALA A 176 -4.96 6.13 30.19
CA ALA A 176 -4.35 6.56 28.95
C ALA A 176 -4.79 7.98 28.60
N LEU A 177 -3.96 8.67 27.83
CA LEU A 177 -4.29 9.99 27.31
C LEU A 177 -5.00 9.84 25.94
N GLY A 178 -5.99 10.70 25.69
CA GLY A 178 -6.76 10.70 24.45
C GLY A 178 -7.19 12.10 24.01
N THR A 179 -7.72 12.20 22.80
CA THR A 179 -8.24 13.46 22.24
C THR A 179 -9.38 13.19 21.25
N ASN A 180 -10.26 14.18 21.08
CA ASN A 180 -11.27 14.16 20.02
C ASN A 180 -10.73 14.63 18.66
N ALA A 181 -9.48 15.11 18.60
CA ALA A 181 -8.80 15.49 17.36
C ALA A 181 -8.45 14.24 16.52
N PRO A 182 -9.03 14.05 15.32
CA PRO A 182 -8.81 12.84 14.53
C PRO A 182 -7.33 12.63 14.19
N GLY A 183 -6.85 11.41 14.44
CA GLY A 183 -5.45 11.05 14.18
C GLY A 183 -4.43 11.79 15.04
N THR A 184 -4.88 12.45 16.12
CA THR A 184 -4.10 13.39 16.92
C THR A 184 -3.56 14.60 16.12
N VAL A 185 -4.32 15.07 15.15
CA VAL A 185 -3.98 16.24 14.32
C VAL A 185 -4.90 17.42 14.62
N VAL A 186 -4.31 18.59 14.85
CA VAL A 186 -5.02 19.88 14.97
C VAL A 186 -4.45 20.91 14.01
N PHE A 187 -5.21 21.95 13.71
CA PHE A 187 -4.77 23.00 12.79
C PHE A 187 -4.22 24.22 13.54
N SER A 188 -3.30 24.94 12.91
CA SER A 188 -2.75 26.20 13.44
C SER A 188 -3.88 27.18 13.81
N GLY A 189 -3.76 27.80 14.99
CA GLY A 189 -4.79 28.65 15.57
C GLY A 189 -5.89 27.90 16.34
N GLN A 190 -5.91 26.57 16.30
CA GLN A 190 -6.77 25.74 17.15
C GLN A 190 -5.99 25.25 18.38
N GLY A 191 -6.66 25.22 19.54
CA GLY A 191 -6.13 24.53 20.71
C GLY A 191 -6.42 23.03 20.64
N ILE A 192 -5.60 22.22 21.32
CA ILE A 192 -5.86 20.80 21.53
C ILE A 192 -6.42 20.58 22.93
N VAL A 193 -7.43 19.70 23.01
CA VAL A 193 -7.99 19.20 24.27
C VAL A 193 -7.53 17.75 24.42
N VAL A 194 -6.82 17.47 25.51
CA VAL A 194 -6.32 16.14 25.86
C VAL A 194 -6.96 15.72 27.18
N PHE A 195 -7.58 14.55 27.18
CA PHE A 195 -8.23 13.98 28.36
C PHE A 195 -7.45 12.76 28.85
N CYS A 196 -7.56 12.44 30.15
CA CYS A 196 -7.14 11.16 30.69
C CYS A 196 -8.38 10.25 30.81
N THR A 197 -8.29 8.99 30.38
CA THR A 197 -9.41 8.04 30.45
C THR A 197 -9.85 7.73 31.88
N THR A 198 -8.99 7.99 32.86
CA THR A 198 -9.25 7.81 34.29
C THR A 198 -8.78 9.06 35.04
N HIS A 199 -9.56 9.51 36.04
CA HIS A 199 -9.12 10.60 36.90
C HIS A 199 -7.97 10.14 37.81
N LEU A 200 -6.81 10.79 37.69
CA LEU A 200 -5.62 10.52 38.48
C LEU A 200 -5.25 11.78 39.27
N ALA A 201 -5.55 11.79 40.56
CA ALA A 201 -5.30 12.93 41.43
C ALA A 201 -3.79 13.18 41.59
N GLY A 202 -3.33 14.41 41.37
CA GLY A 202 -1.90 14.74 41.44
C GLY A 202 -1.10 14.28 40.21
N LEU A 203 -1.76 14.04 39.08
CA LEU A 203 -1.09 13.85 37.79
C LEU A 203 -0.43 15.17 37.37
N GLU A 204 0.84 15.11 36.95
CA GLU A 204 1.57 16.23 36.37
C GLU A 204 1.86 15.98 34.90
N TYR A 205 2.08 17.03 34.11
CA TYR A 205 2.46 16.93 32.70
C TYR A 205 3.65 17.82 32.34
N THR A 206 4.37 17.40 31.31
CA THR A 206 5.33 18.23 30.58
C THR A 206 5.05 18.13 29.09
N LEU A 207 4.92 19.28 28.43
CA LEU A 207 4.86 19.43 26.98
C LEU A 207 6.26 19.61 26.41
N TRP A 208 6.62 18.77 25.46
CA TRP A 208 7.89 18.78 24.75
C TRP A 208 7.67 19.07 23.27
N ASP A 209 8.61 19.80 22.66
CA ASP A 209 8.71 19.82 21.20
C ASP A 209 9.40 18.58 20.65
N TRP A 210 9.42 18.45 19.32
CA TRP A 210 10.03 17.33 18.62
C TRP A 210 11.55 17.18 18.87
N ARG A 211 12.22 18.25 19.30
CA ARG A 211 13.65 18.29 19.67
C ARG A 211 13.90 18.06 21.17
N ASP A 212 12.91 17.57 21.90
CA ASP A 212 12.96 17.34 23.35
C ASP A 212 13.22 18.59 24.20
N ARG A 213 12.83 19.77 23.71
CA ARG A 213 12.82 20.97 24.53
C ARG A 213 11.49 21.05 25.28
N ALA A 214 11.55 21.15 26.60
CA ALA A 214 10.37 21.38 27.43
C ALA A 214 9.82 22.80 27.14
N LEU A 215 8.55 22.88 26.75
CA LEU A 215 7.87 24.13 26.45
C LEU A 215 6.99 24.60 27.61
N GLN A 216 6.34 23.66 28.29
CA GLN A 216 5.41 23.93 29.38
C GLN A 216 5.36 22.73 30.32
N SER A 217 5.10 22.95 31.62
CA SER A 217 4.82 21.89 32.59
C SER A 217 3.83 22.40 33.64
N GLY A 218 3.11 21.49 34.29
CA GLY A 218 2.19 21.84 35.35
C GLY A 218 1.41 20.65 35.90
N ALA A 219 0.56 20.90 36.88
CA ALA A 219 -0.42 19.93 37.33
C ALA A 219 -1.47 19.71 36.23
N TRP A 220 -1.91 18.46 36.06
CA TRP A 220 -3.08 18.13 35.27
C TRP A 220 -4.32 18.73 35.96
N PRO A 221 -5.30 19.29 35.23
CA PRO A 221 -6.50 19.85 35.84
C PRO A 221 -7.30 18.81 36.64
N ASP A 222 -7.59 19.08 37.92
CA ASP A 222 -8.41 18.21 38.76
C ASP A 222 -9.82 18.01 38.14
N GLY A 223 -10.17 16.77 37.85
CA GLY A 223 -11.46 16.41 37.25
C GLY A 223 -11.71 16.97 35.84
N GLY A 224 -10.69 17.48 35.14
CA GLY A 224 -10.83 18.17 33.86
C GLY A 224 -9.83 17.77 32.77
N ASP A 225 -10.06 18.31 31.57
CA ASP A 225 -9.21 18.10 30.40
C ASP A 225 -8.06 19.11 30.33
N LEU A 226 -6.88 18.67 29.89
CA LEU A 226 -5.77 19.56 29.59
C LEU A 226 -6.03 20.27 28.26
N VAL A 227 -6.09 21.61 28.30
CA VAL A 227 -6.27 22.46 27.12
C VAL A 227 -4.98 23.21 26.83
N LEU A 228 -4.38 22.95 25.66
CA LEU A 228 -3.20 23.67 25.18
C LEU A 228 -3.62 24.55 24.00
N LYS A 229 -3.40 25.87 24.12
CA LYS A 229 -3.76 26.87 23.11
C LYS A 229 -2.52 27.51 22.51
N ASP A 230 -2.69 28.15 21.36
CA ASP A 230 -1.68 29.00 20.71
C ASP A 230 -0.33 28.29 20.46
N LEU A 231 -0.38 26.97 20.24
CA LEU A 231 0.79 26.20 19.86
C LEU A 231 1.18 26.54 18.41
N PRO A 232 2.46 26.80 18.13
CA PRO A 232 2.92 26.94 16.75
C PRO A 232 2.73 25.62 15.98
N ILE A 233 2.89 25.69 14.65
CA ILE A 233 2.95 24.49 13.83
C ILE A 233 4.15 23.67 14.27
N GLY A 234 3.97 22.35 14.41
CA GLY A 234 5.00 21.46 14.93
C GLY A 234 4.49 20.06 15.26
N TYR A 235 5.38 19.27 15.85
CA TYR A 235 5.07 17.96 16.42
C TYR A 235 5.42 17.97 17.91
N TYR A 236 4.51 17.48 18.74
CA TYR A 236 4.57 17.63 20.19
C TYR A 236 4.41 16.31 20.92
N ARG A 237 4.98 16.25 22.12
CA ARG A 237 4.87 15.12 23.03
C ARG A 237 4.46 15.60 24.41
N ILE A 238 3.51 14.94 25.04
CA ILE A 238 3.12 15.14 26.43
C ILE A 238 3.56 13.89 27.20
N SER A 239 4.48 14.08 28.15
CA SER A 239 4.77 13.07 29.16
C SER A 239 4.08 13.44 30.46
N THR A 240 3.71 12.45 31.27
CA THR A 240 3.10 12.68 32.58
C THR A 240 3.97 12.18 33.72
N ARG A 241 3.63 12.51 34.97
CA ARG A 241 4.19 11.89 36.17
C ARG A 241 3.08 11.74 37.19
N HIS A 242 2.97 10.59 37.83
CA HIS A 242 2.00 10.34 38.90
C HIS A 242 2.69 9.66 40.11
N PRO A 243 2.38 10.04 41.37
CA PRO A 243 3.05 9.49 42.55
C PRO A 243 2.78 8.01 42.85
N GLY A 244 1.63 7.48 42.42
CA GLY A 244 1.15 6.15 42.82
C GLY A 244 0.86 5.17 41.68
N GLU A 245 1.10 5.54 40.42
CA GLU A 245 0.80 4.72 39.24
C GLU A 245 2.03 4.56 38.35
N THR A 246 2.02 3.52 37.52
CA THR A 246 3.03 3.35 36.46
C THR A 246 2.90 4.49 35.45
N GLN A 247 4.03 5.03 35.00
CA GLN A 247 4.13 6.07 33.98
C GLN A 247 3.16 5.84 32.81
N LEU A 248 2.27 6.80 32.54
CA LEU A 248 1.39 6.71 31.36
C LEU A 248 2.24 6.79 30.09
N ARG A 249 1.80 6.09 29.04
CA ARG A 249 2.40 6.23 27.71
C ARG A 249 2.32 7.69 27.26
N ASP A 250 3.42 8.18 26.72
CA ASP A 250 3.47 9.53 26.16
C ASP A 250 2.42 9.72 25.07
N PHE A 251 1.78 10.88 25.09
CA PHE A 251 0.81 11.28 24.08
C PHE A 251 1.49 12.18 23.06
N THR A 252 1.26 11.96 21.76
CA THR A 252 1.85 12.79 20.71
C THR A 252 0.79 13.30 19.75
N PHE A 253 1.01 14.50 19.22
CA PHE A 253 0.09 15.15 18.31
C PHE A 253 0.82 16.12 17.38
N ALA A 254 0.19 16.39 16.23
CA ALA A 254 0.69 17.31 15.23
C ALA A 254 -0.19 18.57 15.18
N VAL A 255 0.46 19.74 15.13
CA VAL A 255 -0.19 21.01 14.77
C VAL A 255 0.28 21.33 13.36
N ILE A 256 -0.64 21.38 12.39
CA ILE A 256 -0.31 21.61 10.97
C ILE A 256 -0.93 22.91 10.44
N PRO A 257 -0.46 23.46 9.31
CA PRO A 257 -1.17 24.56 8.65
C PRO A 257 -2.63 24.19 8.39
N ASN A 258 -3.54 25.17 8.51
CA ASN A 258 -4.94 24.99 8.12
C ASN A 258 -5.00 24.45 6.68
N PRO A 259 -5.67 23.32 6.42
CA PRO A 259 -5.70 22.71 5.10
C PRO A 259 -6.54 23.48 4.08
N GLU A 260 -7.35 24.45 4.51
CA GLU A 260 -8.11 25.32 3.62
C GLU A 260 -7.17 26.07 2.65
N GLY A 261 -7.44 25.97 1.34
CA GLY A 261 -6.67 26.66 0.31
C GLY A 261 -5.35 25.98 -0.09
N ARG A 262 -5.01 24.80 0.47
CA ARG A 262 -3.85 24.02 -0.01
C ARG A 262 -3.90 23.79 -1.51
N LYS A 263 -2.77 24.01 -2.18
CA LYS A 263 -2.61 23.79 -3.62
C LYS A 263 -2.50 22.30 -3.93
N ARG A 264 -3.12 21.88 -5.03
CA ARG A 264 -3.07 20.49 -5.53
C ARG A 264 -2.83 20.45 -7.03
N PRO A 265 -1.64 20.86 -7.51
CA PRO A 265 -1.34 20.82 -8.94
C PRO A 265 -1.29 19.37 -9.42
N THR A 266 -1.96 19.06 -10.54
CA THR A 266 -1.97 17.71 -11.13
C THR A 266 -0.59 17.21 -11.56
N SER A 267 0.34 18.13 -11.77
CA SER A 267 1.75 17.87 -12.07
C SER A 267 2.60 17.60 -10.84
N SER A 268 2.02 17.57 -9.62
CA SER A 268 2.78 17.40 -8.40
C SER A 268 3.52 16.06 -8.38
N PHE A 269 4.75 16.10 -7.88
CA PHE A 269 5.58 14.93 -7.63
C PHE A 269 5.06 14.09 -6.44
N PHE A 270 4.40 14.74 -5.47
CA PHE A 270 4.12 14.17 -4.16
C PHE A 270 2.92 13.23 -4.18
N GLY A 271 3.22 11.93 -4.13
CA GLY A 271 2.25 10.86 -3.91
C GLY A 271 2.55 10.02 -2.67
N ILE A 272 1.56 9.23 -2.26
CA ILE A 272 1.71 8.25 -1.20
C ILE A 272 0.91 7.00 -1.51
N ASP A 273 1.47 5.83 -1.22
CA ASP A 273 0.66 4.62 -1.17
C ASP A 273 -0.10 4.62 0.15
N SER A 274 -1.42 4.54 0.05
CA SER A 274 -2.28 4.45 1.22
C SER A 274 -2.76 3.04 1.48
N ALA A 275 -2.70 2.16 0.48
CA ALA A 275 -3.39 0.88 0.49
C ALA A 275 -4.84 0.99 1.06
N HIS A 276 -5.52 2.10 0.75
CA HIS A 276 -6.69 2.59 1.49
C HIS A 276 -7.76 1.51 1.72
N SER A 277 -8.14 0.78 0.67
CA SER A 277 -9.19 -0.24 0.71
C SER A 277 -8.77 -1.57 1.34
N TRP A 278 -7.48 -1.73 1.62
CA TRP A 278 -6.89 -2.92 2.22
C TRP A 278 -6.60 -2.73 3.71
N LEU A 279 -5.94 -1.64 4.10
CA LEU A 279 -5.34 -1.46 5.44
C LEU A 279 -6.09 -0.50 6.38
N ALA A 280 -7.33 -0.12 6.04
CA ALA A 280 -8.12 0.82 6.81
C ALA A 280 -9.51 0.30 7.23
N LYS A 281 -9.67 -1.02 7.26
CA LYS A 281 -10.87 -1.67 7.80
C LYS A 281 -10.87 -1.52 9.32
N ALA A 282 -12.06 -1.61 9.94
CA ALA A 282 -12.26 -1.34 11.38
C ALA A 282 -11.41 -2.22 12.33
N SER A 283 -10.85 -3.34 11.86
CA SER A 283 -9.97 -4.23 12.62
C SER A 283 -8.47 -4.01 12.38
N ASP A 284 -8.08 -3.22 11.38
CA ASP A 284 -6.68 -3.08 11.00
C ASP A 284 -5.91 -2.19 12.00
N PHE A 285 -6.58 -1.22 12.60
CA PHE A 285 -6.03 -0.36 13.65
C PHE A 285 -7.15 0.23 14.50
N SER A 286 -6.81 0.71 15.70
CA SER A 286 -7.75 1.39 16.58
C SER A 286 -8.11 2.77 16.01
N CYS A 287 -9.37 2.96 15.67
CA CYS A 287 -9.91 4.26 15.25
C CYS A 287 -10.95 4.73 16.29
N PRO A 288 -10.53 5.48 17.33
CA PRO A 288 -11.47 6.00 18.34
C PRO A 288 -12.36 7.13 17.81
N TRP A 289 -12.08 7.64 16.60
CA TRP A 289 -12.85 8.68 15.93
C TRP A 289 -13.84 8.06 14.94
N TYR A 290 -14.84 8.86 14.52
CA TYR A 290 -15.77 8.49 13.44
C TYR A 290 -16.45 7.13 13.62
N ASN A 291 -16.68 6.70 14.85
CA ASN A 291 -17.25 5.39 15.19
C ASN A 291 -16.48 4.22 14.54
N GLY A 292 -15.15 4.31 14.43
CA GLY A 292 -14.32 3.25 13.87
C GLY A 292 -14.11 3.32 12.35
N ASP A 293 -14.58 4.37 11.67
CA ASP A 293 -14.40 4.53 10.21
C ASP A 293 -12.96 4.92 9.84
N GLY A 294 -12.11 3.91 9.73
CA GLY A 294 -10.71 4.06 9.32
C GLY A 294 -10.54 4.68 7.93
N PHE A 295 -11.43 4.38 6.98
CA PHE A 295 -11.39 5.00 5.64
C PHE A 295 -11.58 6.51 5.72
N LYS A 296 -12.58 6.96 6.50
CA LYS A 296 -12.78 8.40 6.72
C LYS A 296 -11.57 9.05 7.37
N LEU A 297 -11.03 8.45 8.43
CA LEU A 297 -9.85 8.99 9.10
C LEU A 297 -8.68 9.19 8.13
N LEU A 298 -8.35 8.17 7.33
CA LEU A 298 -7.24 8.25 6.40
C LEU A 298 -7.48 9.31 5.31
N ALA A 299 -8.69 9.40 4.76
CA ALA A 299 -9.00 10.38 3.71
C ALA A 299 -8.87 11.82 4.22
N ASP A 300 -9.37 12.07 5.43
CA ASP A 300 -9.20 13.35 6.13
C ASP A 300 -7.71 13.67 6.32
N LEU A 301 -6.94 12.75 6.90
CA LEU A 301 -5.51 12.98 7.18
C LEU A 301 -4.69 13.18 5.90
N LEU A 302 -4.95 12.42 4.83
CA LEU A 302 -4.34 12.59 3.51
C LEU A 302 -4.72 13.93 2.88
N GLY A 303 -5.98 14.33 3.02
CA GLY A 303 -6.45 15.65 2.60
C GLY A 303 -5.70 16.76 3.35
N TRP A 304 -5.58 16.66 4.66
CA TRP A 304 -4.96 17.71 5.48
C TRP A 304 -3.44 17.79 5.34
N SER A 305 -2.77 16.69 4.99
CA SER A 305 -1.32 16.65 4.81
C SER A 305 -0.84 17.37 3.55
N GLY A 306 -1.75 17.74 2.63
CA GLY A 306 -1.41 18.42 1.38
C GLY A 306 -0.81 17.52 0.30
N ILE A 307 -0.77 16.20 0.50
CA ILE A 307 -0.43 15.27 -0.58
C ILE A 307 -1.44 15.41 -1.72
N VAL A 308 -0.96 15.23 -2.94
CA VAL A 308 -1.79 15.37 -4.14
C VAL A 308 -2.20 14.01 -4.67
N HIS A 309 -1.26 13.06 -4.77
CA HIS A 309 -1.51 11.74 -5.37
C HIS A 309 -1.61 10.63 -4.33
N VAL A 310 -2.56 9.72 -4.49
CA VAL A 310 -2.78 8.58 -3.60
C VAL A 310 -2.91 7.31 -4.42
N ARG A 311 -2.08 6.31 -4.11
CA ARG A 311 -2.24 4.95 -4.65
C ARG A 311 -3.10 4.12 -3.70
N TYR A 312 -4.03 3.32 -4.25
CA TYR A 312 -4.93 2.44 -3.49
C TYR A 312 -5.15 1.11 -4.23
N ARG A 313 -5.89 0.18 -3.61
CA ARG A 313 -6.08 -1.20 -4.09
C ARG A 313 -7.54 -1.52 -4.41
N LEU A 314 -7.75 -2.42 -5.38
CA LEU A 314 -9.01 -3.08 -5.70
C LEU A 314 -8.78 -4.59 -5.87
N GLY A 315 -9.60 -5.44 -5.23
CA GLY A 315 -9.54 -6.89 -5.43
C GLY A 315 -10.56 -7.34 -6.48
N TRP A 316 -10.12 -7.88 -7.62
CA TRP A 316 -11.03 -8.23 -8.71
C TRP A 316 -11.98 -9.38 -8.33
N THR A 317 -11.46 -10.45 -7.72
CA THR A 317 -12.29 -11.56 -7.20
C THR A 317 -13.38 -11.08 -6.24
N GLU A 318 -13.10 -10.04 -5.45
CA GLU A 318 -14.08 -9.53 -4.48
C GLU A 318 -15.21 -8.75 -5.16
N VAL A 319 -14.89 -7.89 -6.13
CA VAL A 319 -15.90 -7.07 -6.81
C VAL A 319 -16.60 -7.80 -7.94
N ASN A 320 -16.05 -8.92 -8.42
CA ASN A 320 -16.57 -9.67 -9.55
C ASN A 320 -16.45 -11.20 -9.35
N PRO A 321 -17.09 -11.77 -8.32
CA PRO A 321 -16.93 -13.18 -7.95
C PRO A 321 -17.51 -14.15 -8.99
N LEU A 322 -18.50 -13.70 -9.77
CA LEU A 322 -19.15 -14.46 -10.83
C LEU A 322 -19.27 -13.63 -12.12
N PRO A 323 -19.33 -14.26 -13.31
CA PRO A 323 -19.47 -13.54 -14.57
C PRO A 323 -20.68 -12.59 -14.55
N LYS A 324 -20.47 -11.34 -14.98
CA LYS A 324 -21.50 -10.27 -15.06
C LYS A 324 -22.10 -9.81 -13.73
N GLU A 325 -21.60 -10.27 -12.59
CA GLU A 325 -22.00 -9.80 -11.27
C GLU A 325 -20.93 -8.86 -10.70
N LEU A 326 -21.08 -7.55 -10.94
CA LEU A 326 -20.15 -6.51 -10.47
C LEU A 326 -20.75 -5.73 -9.30
N GLU A 327 -20.02 -5.68 -8.18
CA GLU A 327 -20.35 -4.87 -7.00
C GLU A 327 -19.08 -4.22 -6.45
N TYR A 328 -19.01 -2.89 -6.51
CA TYR A 328 -17.79 -2.16 -6.13
C TYR A 328 -17.76 -1.75 -4.65
N GLY A 329 -18.90 -1.74 -3.96
CA GLY A 329 -19.02 -1.54 -2.52
C GLY A 329 -18.10 -0.48 -1.94
N ARG A 330 -17.23 -0.91 -1.01
CA ARG A 330 -16.28 -0.02 -0.34
C ARG A 330 -15.26 0.61 -1.30
N TYR A 331 -14.91 -0.03 -2.41
CA TYR A 331 -13.89 0.46 -3.33
C TYR A 331 -14.32 1.76 -4.00
N LEU A 332 -15.56 1.82 -4.50
CA LEU A 332 -16.11 3.05 -5.08
C LEU A 332 -16.32 4.13 -4.02
N ARG A 333 -16.86 3.76 -2.84
CA ARG A 333 -16.99 4.69 -1.71
C ARG A 333 -15.65 5.33 -1.35
N ASN A 334 -14.59 4.54 -1.26
CA ASN A 334 -13.25 5.02 -0.90
C ASN A 334 -12.68 5.95 -1.97
N ALA A 335 -12.84 5.62 -3.26
CA ALA A 335 -12.39 6.48 -4.35
C ALA A 335 -13.13 7.83 -4.35
N GLN A 336 -14.45 7.83 -4.11
CA GLN A 336 -15.26 9.05 -3.95
C GLN A 336 -14.84 9.87 -2.72
N LEU A 337 -14.55 9.21 -1.61
CA LEU A 337 -14.10 9.84 -0.38
C LEU A 337 -12.72 10.49 -0.54
N LEU A 338 -11.78 9.85 -1.24
CA LEU A 338 -10.49 10.48 -1.59
C LEU A 338 -10.72 11.69 -2.51
N ARG A 339 -11.61 11.56 -3.50
CA ARG A 339 -11.96 12.69 -4.38
C ARG A 339 -12.58 13.88 -3.68
N SER A 340 -13.43 13.66 -2.69
CA SER A 340 -14.05 14.77 -1.96
C SER A 340 -13.02 15.64 -1.21
N HIS A 341 -11.80 15.12 -1.01
CA HIS A 341 -10.66 15.84 -0.44
C HIS A 341 -9.73 16.47 -1.51
N GLY A 342 -10.10 16.38 -2.80
CA GLY A 342 -9.32 16.90 -3.92
C GLY A 342 -8.09 16.05 -4.27
N LEU A 343 -8.03 14.80 -3.80
CA LEU A 343 -6.89 13.90 -4.04
C LEU A 343 -6.98 13.27 -5.43
N LEU A 344 -5.84 13.15 -6.09
CA LEU A 344 -5.64 12.42 -7.33
C LEU A 344 -5.34 10.96 -7.04
N THR A 345 -6.02 10.02 -7.71
CA THR A 345 -5.96 8.61 -7.32
C THR A 345 -5.44 7.70 -8.42
N THR A 346 -4.57 6.78 -8.02
CA THR A 346 -4.09 5.66 -8.83
C THR A 346 -4.65 4.39 -8.22
N GLY A 347 -5.57 3.73 -8.92
CA GLY A 347 -6.06 2.42 -8.54
C GLY A 347 -5.11 1.35 -9.05
N MET A 348 -4.80 0.36 -8.21
CA MET A 348 -4.16 -0.88 -8.64
C MET A 348 -5.07 -2.04 -8.34
N PHE A 349 -5.19 -3.00 -9.26
CA PHE A 349 -5.96 -4.22 -9.00
C PHE A 349 -5.21 -5.50 -9.33
N HIS A 350 -5.56 -6.56 -8.63
CA HIS A 350 -5.05 -7.92 -8.82
C HIS A 350 -6.15 -8.96 -8.49
N ASP A 351 -5.77 -10.22 -8.27
CA ASP A 351 -6.64 -11.35 -7.89
C ASP A 351 -7.69 -11.73 -8.94
N ALA A 352 -7.26 -12.30 -10.06
CA ALA A 352 -8.16 -12.79 -11.10
C ALA A 352 -9.17 -13.82 -10.54
N PRO A 353 -10.49 -13.64 -10.76
CA PRO A 353 -11.52 -14.60 -10.36
C PRO A 353 -11.36 -15.95 -11.05
N GLY A 354 -11.75 -17.04 -10.39
CA GLY A 354 -11.64 -18.39 -10.96
C GLY A 354 -12.40 -18.60 -12.27
N TRP A 355 -13.50 -17.87 -12.50
CA TRP A 355 -14.30 -17.99 -13.74
C TRP A 355 -13.63 -17.38 -14.98
N THR A 356 -12.49 -16.68 -14.81
CA THR A 356 -11.73 -16.07 -15.91
C THR A 356 -10.74 -17.04 -16.58
N ASP A 357 -10.98 -18.35 -16.46
CA ASP A 357 -10.06 -19.41 -16.87
C ASP A 357 -8.64 -19.13 -16.35
N LYS A 358 -8.55 -18.89 -15.04
CA LYS A 358 -7.31 -18.48 -14.37
C LYS A 358 -6.17 -19.44 -14.70
N LEU A 359 -4.99 -18.88 -15.00
CA LEU A 359 -3.76 -19.63 -15.15
C LEU A 359 -3.31 -20.15 -13.77
N LYS A 360 -2.38 -19.46 -13.11
CA LYS A 360 -2.07 -19.68 -11.69
C LYS A 360 -2.59 -18.51 -10.86
N SER A 361 -2.18 -17.30 -11.21
CA SER A 361 -2.58 -16.01 -10.63
C SER A 361 -3.26 -15.10 -11.65
N LEU A 362 -2.79 -15.09 -12.91
CA LEU A 362 -3.29 -14.23 -13.97
C LEU A 362 -4.57 -14.81 -14.65
N PRO A 363 -5.42 -13.97 -15.26
CA PRO A 363 -6.57 -14.45 -16.03
C PRO A 363 -6.11 -15.09 -17.35
N GLY A 364 -6.66 -16.24 -17.72
CA GLY A 364 -6.44 -16.84 -19.04
C GLY A 364 -7.41 -16.29 -20.10
N ASN A 365 -8.59 -15.82 -19.69
CA ASN A 365 -9.58 -15.22 -20.55
C ASN A 365 -9.34 -13.70 -20.73
N LEU A 366 -8.75 -13.33 -21.86
CA LEU A 366 -8.39 -11.94 -22.15
C LEU A 366 -9.59 -11.04 -22.45
N VAL A 367 -10.70 -11.60 -22.94
CA VAL A 367 -11.95 -10.84 -23.14
C VAL A 367 -12.54 -10.44 -21.80
N ALA A 368 -12.57 -11.36 -20.84
CA ALA A 368 -13.05 -11.07 -19.48
C ALA A 368 -12.22 -9.98 -18.80
N LEU A 369 -10.89 -10.01 -18.95
CA LEU A 369 -10.01 -8.96 -18.44
C LEU A 369 -10.26 -7.61 -19.13
N TYR A 370 -10.39 -7.60 -20.45
CA TYR A 370 -10.72 -6.39 -21.21
C TYR A 370 -12.04 -5.77 -20.73
N GLU A 371 -13.10 -6.58 -20.60
CA GLU A 371 -14.42 -6.12 -20.16
C GLU A 371 -14.37 -5.55 -18.74
N PHE A 372 -13.68 -6.24 -17.83
CA PHE A 372 -13.51 -5.75 -16.47
C PHE A 372 -12.76 -4.41 -16.41
N CYS A 373 -11.64 -4.30 -17.13
CA CYS A 373 -10.85 -3.07 -17.21
C CYS A 373 -11.64 -1.91 -17.82
N LYS A 374 -12.46 -2.18 -18.83
CA LYS A 374 -13.39 -1.20 -19.41
C LYS A 374 -14.42 -0.73 -18.39
N ASP A 375 -15.00 -1.65 -17.63
CA ASP A 375 -16.03 -1.35 -16.65
C ASP A 375 -15.48 -0.53 -15.48
N ILE A 376 -14.31 -0.86 -14.93
CA ILE A 376 -13.69 -0.05 -13.86
C ILE A 376 -13.21 1.32 -14.36
N ALA A 377 -12.66 1.41 -15.57
CA ALA A 377 -12.26 2.70 -16.14
C ALA A 377 -13.46 3.62 -16.41
N SER A 378 -14.61 3.05 -16.81
CA SER A 378 -15.85 3.80 -17.02
C SER A 378 -16.52 4.18 -15.69
N THR A 379 -16.62 3.23 -14.75
CA THR A 379 -17.34 3.43 -13.48
C THR A 379 -16.61 4.42 -12.56
N PHE A 380 -15.28 4.34 -12.50
CA PHE A 380 -14.45 5.19 -11.64
C PHE A 380 -13.91 6.43 -12.37
N LYS A 381 -14.49 6.80 -13.52
CA LYS A 381 -13.94 7.83 -14.42
C LYS A 381 -13.75 9.18 -13.74
N SER A 382 -14.61 9.55 -12.79
CA SER A 382 -14.51 10.82 -12.06
C SER A 382 -13.60 10.72 -10.83
N GLU A 383 -13.32 9.50 -10.39
CA GLU A 383 -12.66 9.20 -9.13
C GLU A 383 -11.18 8.82 -9.28
N THR A 384 -10.83 8.20 -10.41
CA THR A 384 -9.54 7.55 -10.63
C THR A 384 -8.84 8.08 -11.87
N ASP A 385 -7.64 8.62 -11.68
CA ASP A 385 -6.83 9.25 -12.73
C ASP A 385 -5.93 8.24 -13.46
N ALA A 386 -5.54 7.18 -12.77
CA ALA A 386 -4.67 6.14 -13.29
C ALA A 386 -5.09 4.74 -12.81
N TRP A 387 -4.91 3.74 -13.66
CA TRP A 387 -5.04 2.33 -13.31
C TRP A 387 -3.75 1.57 -13.58
N GLU A 388 -3.34 0.79 -12.60
CA GLU A 388 -2.24 -0.15 -12.66
C GLU A 388 -2.80 -1.58 -12.72
N PHE A 389 -2.43 -2.34 -13.75
CA PHE A 389 -2.79 -3.74 -13.84
C PHE A 389 -1.70 -4.59 -13.17
N TRP A 390 -2.07 -5.21 -12.05
CA TRP A 390 -1.22 -6.08 -11.23
C TRP A 390 -0.21 -5.35 -10.32
N ASN A 391 0.56 -6.15 -9.56
CA ASN A 391 1.62 -5.71 -8.64
C ASN A 391 2.78 -6.71 -8.67
N GLU A 392 4.01 -6.24 -8.90
CA GLU A 392 5.25 -7.03 -8.79
C GLU A 392 5.16 -8.41 -9.47
N GLN A 393 4.68 -8.40 -10.71
CA GLN A 393 4.53 -9.59 -11.54
C GLN A 393 5.85 -10.34 -11.78
N ASP A 394 6.98 -9.69 -11.57
CA ASP A 394 8.31 -10.25 -11.71
C ASP A 394 8.72 -11.14 -10.52
N ILE A 395 8.01 -11.09 -9.39
CA ILE A 395 8.22 -11.99 -8.23
C ILE A 395 7.03 -12.95 -8.03
N ALA A 396 6.87 -13.50 -6.82
CA ALA A 396 5.89 -14.54 -6.52
C ALA A 396 4.42 -14.12 -6.71
N PHE A 397 4.11 -12.82 -6.80
CA PHE A 397 2.74 -12.35 -7.03
C PHE A 397 2.18 -12.70 -8.40
N ALA A 398 3.03 -12.97 -9.40
CA ALA A 398 2.65 -13.68 -10.62
C ALA A 398 3.69 -14.78 -10.92
N PRO A 399 3.37 -16.07 -10.68
CA PRO A 399 4.27 -17.16 -11.07
C PRO A 399 4.36 -17.36 -12.58
N GLU A 400 3.51 -16.70 -13.37
CA GLU A 400 3.51 -16.74 -14.83
C GLU A 400 4.72 -16.04 -15.48
N PRO A 401 5.15 -16.49 -16.67
CA PRO A 401 6.18 -15.82 -17.43
C PRO A 401 5.77 -14.44 -17.93
N SER A 402 6.76 -13.60 -18.26
CA SER A 402 6.57 -12.22 -18.72
C SER A 402 5.70 -12.10 -19.97
N TRP A 403 5.69 -13.10 -20.86
CA TRP A 403 4.84 -13.07 -22.05
C TRP A 403 3.35 -13.33 -21.74
N ASP A 404 3.04 -14.16 -20.75
CA ASP A 404 1.66 -14.36 -20.27
C ASP A 404 1.15 -13.10 -19.57
N TYR A 405 1.99 -12.51 -18.72
CA TYR A 405 1.71 -11.20 -18.13
C TYR A 405 1.46 -10.14 -19.21
N MET A 406 2.29 -10.09 -20.25
CA MET A 406 2.11 -9.11 -21.33
C MET A 406 0.86 -9.37 -22.18
N ALA A 407 0.45 -10.63 -22.39
CA ALA A 407 -0.84 -10.90 -23.04
C ALA A 407 -2.01 -10.31 -22.23
N ALA A 408 -2.00 -10.49 -20.91
CA ALA A 408 -2.98 -9.92 -20.00
C ALA A 408 -2.90 -8.38 -19.97
N MET A 409 -1.70 -7.80 -19.83
CA MET A 409 -1.49 -6.35 -19.80
C MET A 409 -2.01 -5.65 -21.06
N LYS A 410 -1.80 -6.26 -22.24
CA LYS A 410 -2.34 -5.75 -23.51
C LYS A 410 -3.87 -5.66 -23.48
N ALA A 411 -4.54 -6.71 -23.00
CA ALA A 411 -5.99 -6.74 -22.86
C ALA A 411 -6.49 -5.71 -21.84
N ALA A 412 -5.81 -5.61 -20.69
CA ALA A 412 -6.13 -4.62 -19.66
C ALA A 412 -6.01 -3.18 -20.18
N TYR A 413 -4.91 -2.84 -20.85
CA TYR A 413 -4.70 -1.53 -21.47
C TYR A 413 -5.81 -1.17 -22.45
N LEU A 414 -6.15 -2.08 -23.37
CA LEU A 414 -7.22 -1.86 -24.34
C LEU A 414 -8.58 -1.66 -23.64
N GLY A 415 -8.87 -2.43 -22.59
CA GLY A 415 -10.07 -2.29 -21.79
C GLY A 415 -10.15 -0.92 -21.12
N PHE A 416 -9.08 -0.52 -20.41
CA PHE A 416 -8.99 0.78 -19.76
C PHE A 416 -9.24 1.93 -20.75
N LYS A 417 -8.56 1.91 -21.90
CA LYS A 417 -8.72 2.95 -22.93
C LYS A 417 -10.10 2.97 -23.55
N ALA A 418 -10.77 1.81 -23.64
CA ALA A 418 -12.15 1.73 -24.13
C ALA A 418 -13.17 2.29 -23.13
N GLY A 419 -12.94 2.13 -21.82
CA GLY A 419 -13.81 2.68 -20.77
C GLY A 419 -13.58 4.18 -20.54
N ASN A 420 -12.32 4.61 -20.57
CA ASN A 420 -11.92 6.00 -20.44
C ASN A 420 -10.64 6.29 -21.23
N PRO A 421 -10.72 6.88 -22.44
CA PRO A 421 -9.53 7.17 -23.25
C PRO A 421 -8.50 8.09 -22.57
N GLY A 422 -8.94 8.90 -21.59
CA GLY A 422 -8.09 9.82 -20.84
C GLY A 422 -7.45 9.23 -19.58
N VAL A 423 -7.81 8.00 -19.18
CA VAL A 423 -7.20 7.37 -17.99
C VAL A 423 -5.76 6.98 -18.29
N ILE A 424 -4.89 7.17 -17.30
CA ILE A 424 -3.51 6.69 -17.39
C ILE A 424 -3.52 5.18 -17.13
N ALA A 425 -2.97 4.39 -18.04
CA ALA A 425 -2.85 2.95 -17.91
C ALA A 425 -1.37 2.57 -17.71
N ALA A 426 -1.09 1.87 -16.62
CA ALA A 426 0.25 1.44 -16.22
C ALA A 426 0.29 -0.09 -16.06
N PRO A 427 1.42 -0.74 -16.36
CA PRO A 427 1.66 -2.11 -15.93
C PRO A 427 1.87 -2.12 -14.41
N GLY A 428 1.75 -3.28 -13.78
CA GLY A 428 2.29 -3.53 -12.45
C GLY A 428 3.76 -3.17 -12.39
N ALA A 429 4.17 -2.54 -11.29
CA ALA A 429 5.56 -2.17 -11.08
C ALA A 429 6.45 -3.39 -10.85
N VAL A 430 7.63 -3.39 -11.48
CA VAL A 430 8.69 -4.39 -11.26
C VAL A 430 9.46 -4.05 -9.97
N CYS A 431 9.89 -5.07 -9.20
CA CYS A 431 10.58 -4.87 -7.91
C CYS A 431 11.87 -5.68 -7.70
N SER A 432 12.16 -6.72 -8.48
CA SER A 432 13.35 -7.59 -8.35
C SER A 432 14.68 -6.94 -8.76
N GLY A 433 14.62 -5.73 -9.31
CA GLY A 433 15.78 -4.96 -9.76
C GLY A 433 15.47 -4.13 -11.00
N VAL A 434 16.46 -3.38 -11.46
CA VAL A 434 16.38 -2.62 -12.71
C VAL A 434 16.90 -3.47 -13.86
N ASN A 435 16.26 -3.37 -15.04
CA ASN A 435 16.75 -3.99 -16.27
C ASN A 435 16.92 -5.53 -16.15
N THR A 436 16.01 -6.19 -15.42
CA THR A 436 15.99 -7.65 -15.32
C THR A 436 15.55 -8.27 -16.65
N GLN A 437 15.87 -9.54 -16.87
CA GLN A 437 15.44 -10.26 -18.08
C GLN A 437 13.91 -10.32 -18.22
N TYR A 438 13.18 -10.35 -17.09
CA TYR A 438 11.72 -10.28 -17.09
C TYR A 438 11.24 -8.95 -17.67
N HIS A 439 11.79 -7.83 -17.20
CA HIS A 439 11.44 -6.50 -17.69
C HIS A 439 11.85 -6.29 -19.14
N GLU A 440 13.04 -6.76 -19.53
CA GLU A 440 13.47 -6.72 -20.94
C GLU A 440 12.50 -7.50 -21.83
N ASN A 441 12.10 -8.70 -21.42
CA ASN A 441 11.16 -9.51 -22.19
C ASN A 441 9.75 -8.90 -22.25
N MET A 442 9.29 -8.17 -21.23
CA MET A 442 8.04 -7.40 -21.33
C MET A 442 8.08 -6.42 -22.52
N TYR A 443 9.19 -5.72 -22.72
CA TYR A 443 9.32 -4.74 -23.81
C TYR A 443 9.56 -5.39 -25.18
N GLN A 444 10.20 -6.55 -25.22
CA GLN A 444 10.22 -7.40 -26.41
C GLN A 444 8.80 -7.85 -26.84
N ASN A 445 7.87 -7.93 -25.88
CA ASN A 445 6.44 -8.16 -26.07
C ASN A 445 5.62 -6.87 -26.26
N ASP A 446 6.22 -5.80 -26.78
CA ASP A 446 5.60 -4.51 -27.10
C ASP A 446 5.03 -3.74 -25.88
N ALA A 447 5.54 -3.91 -24.65
CA ALA A 447 5.04 -3.15 -23.48
C ALA A 447 4.98 -1.63 -23.70
N ALA A 448 5.93 -1.06 -24.45
CA ALA A 448 5.95 0.36 -24.80
C ALA A 448 4.71 0.85 -25.59
N LYS A 449 3.94 -0.05 -26.21
CA LYS A 449 2.69 0.27 -26.93
C LYS A 449 1.42 0.15 -26.07
N TYR A 450 1.54 -0.43 -24.88
CA TYR A 450 0.41 -0.75 -23.98
C TYR A 450 0.61 -0.18 -22.57
N ALA A 451 1.33 0.94 -22.45
CA ALA A 451 1.53 1.65 -21.20
C ALA A 451 1.78 3.14 -21.46
N ASP A 452 1.20 4.00 -20.64
CA ASP A 452 1.39 5.46 -20.74
C ASP A 452 2.60 5.96 -19.93
N ILE A 453 3.08 5.13 -19.00
CA ILE A 453 4.18 5.43 -18.06
C ILE A 453 5.07 4.20 -17.87
N VAL A 454 6.22 4.41 -17.23
CA VAL A 454 7.07 3.34 -16.69
C VAL A 454 6.99 3.42 -15.16
N ASN A 455 6.83 2.30 -14.47
CA ASN A 455 6.79 2.26 -13.00
C ASN A 455 7.63 1.15 -12.38
N TYR A 456 8.11 1.43 -11.17
CA TYR A 456 9.03 0.60 -10.40
C TYR A 456 8.80 0.73 -8.90
N HIS A 457 9.17 -0.31 -8.16
CA HIS A 457 9.34 -0.25 -6.71
C HIS A 457 10.82 -0.18 -6.35
N ILE A 458 11.21 0.76 -5.48
CA ILE A 458 12.61 0.96 -5.08
C ILE A 458 12.69 1.23 -3.57
N TYR A 459 13.34 0.34 -2.83
CA TYR A 459 13.55 0.43 -1.38
C TYR A 459 15.03 0.67 -1.02
N ASN A 460 15.63 1.67 -1.68
CA ASN A 460 17.04 2.07 -1.47
C ASN A 460 17.16 3.32 -0.57
N SER A 461 18.38 3.56 -0.06
CA SER A 461 18.71 4.84 0.59
C SER A 461 18.80 5.97 -0.44
N PRO A 462 18.62 7.25 -0.05
CA PRO A 462 18.68 8.39 -0.98
C PRO A 462 19.98 8.46 -1.78
N ALA A 463 21.11 8.13 -1.16
CA ALA A 463 22.43 8.13 -1.82
C ALA A 463 22.56 7.06 -2.92
N ALA A 464 21.74 5.99 -2.87
CA ALA A 464 21.81 4.87 -3.80
C ALA A 464 20.83 4.99 -4.98
N TYR A 465 20.00 6.03 -5.07
CA TYR A 465 19.03 6.17 -6.17
C TYR A 465 19.65 6.46 -7.54
N ALA A 466 20.77 7.19 -7.59
CA ALA A 466 21.35 7.66 -8.86
C ALA A 466 21.72 6.52 -9.82
N GLY A 467 22.24 5.40 -9.31
CA GLY A 467 22.63 4.23 -10.12
C GLY A 467 21.43 3.56 -10.81
N PRO A 468 20.48 2.96 -10.05
CA PRO A 468 19.31 2.31 -10.60
C PRO A 468 18.46 3.23 -11.48
N LEU A 469 18.28 4.51 -11.11
CA LEU A 469 17.52 5.46 -11.92
C LEU A 469 18.24 5.82 -13.23
N LYS A 470 19.58 5.81 -13.26
CA LYS A 470 20.34 5.93 -14.51
C LYS A 470 20.11 4.73 -15.41
N GLU A 471 20.18 3.53 -14.87
CA GLU A 471 19.93 2.29 -15.63
C GLU A 471 18.50 2.26 -16.20
N LEU A 472 17.51 2.75 -15.46
CA LEU A 472 16.14 2.89 -15.96
C LEU A 472 16.01 3.86 -17.12
N ARG A 473 16.71 5.01 -17.08
CA ARG A 473 16.71 5.95 -18.19
C ARG A 473 17.40 5.38 -19.43
N GLU A 474 18.50 4.64 -19.24
CA GLU A 474 19.19 3.94 -20.32
C GLU A 474 18.30 2.84 -20.92
N PHE A 475 17.56 2.11 -20.08
CA PHE A 475 16.53 1.18 -20.50
C PHE A 475 15.46 1.88 -21.35
N GLN A 476 14.87 2.99 -20.87
CA GLN A 476 13.86 3.74 -21.61
C GLN A 476 14.38 4.22 -22.98
N LYS A 477 15.64 4.66 -23.05
CA LYS A 477 16.28 5.07 -24.30
C LYS A 477 16.42 3.89 -25.28
N ARG A 478 16.90 2.72 -24.81
CA ARG A 478 17.05 1.52 -25.64
C ARG A 478 15.72 1.02 -26.20
N HIS A 479 14.63 1.20 -25.46
CA HIS A 479 13.28 0.82 -25.86
C HIS A 479 12.46 1.95 -26.52
N GLY A 480 13.12 3.03 -26.94
CA GLY A 480 12.51 4.09 -27.75
C GLY A 480 11.50 4.98 -27.01
N ILE A 481 11.57 5.04 -25.67
CA ILE A 481 10.66 5.83 -24.82
C ILE A 481 11.40 6.79 -23.85
N PRO A 482 12.47 7.50 -24.26
CA PRO A 482 13.32 8.27 -23.35
C PRO A 482 12.61 9.44 -22.65
N GLY A 483 11.46 9.91 -23.16
CA GLY A 483 10.67 11.00 -22.59
C GLY A 483 9.50 10.54 -21.72
N ARG A 484 9.28 9.23 -21.56
CA ARG A 484 8.13 8.70 -20.83
C ARG A 484 8.30 8.89 -19.33
N ALA A 485 7.23 9.31 -18.66
CA ALA A 485 7.24 9.52 -17.22
C ALA A 485 7.60 8.23 -16.47
N LEU A 486 8.56 8.36 -15.55
CA LEU A 486 8.91 7.33 -14.58
C LEU A 486 8.19 7.62 -13.26
N TRP A 487 7.36 6.69 -12.81
CA TRP A 487 6.69 6.75 -11.50
C TRP A 487 7.29 5.69 -10.58
N ILE A 488 7.62 6.07 -9.35
CA ILE A 488 7.96 5.11 -8.31
C ILE A 488 6.67 4.86 -7.52
N THR A 489 6.02 3.73 -7.76
CA THR A 489 4.69 3.43 -7.18
C THR A 489 4.76 2.87 -5.77
N GLU A 490 5.96 2.45 -5.34
CA GLU A 490 6.30 2.19 -3.94
C GLU A 490 7.78 2.49 -3.68
N ALA A 491 8.04 3.20 -2.58
CA ALA A 491 9.37 3.37 -1.99
C ALA A 491 9.24 3.66 -0.50
N GLY A 492 10.14 3.14 0.31
CA GLY A 492 10.05 3.24 1.77
C GLY A 492 11.40 3.32 2.46
N CYS A 493 11.36 3.61 3.76
CA CYS A 493 12.55 3.66 4.60
C CYS A 493 12.86 2.27 5.17
N THR A 494 14.11 1.83 5.03
CA THR A 494 14.62 0.58 5.64
C THR A 494 15.67 0.84 6.71
N LEU A 495 16.18 2.08 6.81
CA LEU A 495 17.28 2.48 7.68
C LEU A 495 16.99 2.35 9.17
N GLU A 496 15.72 2.44 9.56
CA GLU A 496 15.26 2.31 10.94
C GLU A 496 15.24 0.85 11.43
N GLY A 497 15.32 -0.11 10.51
CA GLY A 497 15.32 -1.55 10.79
C GLY A 497 13.99 -2.07 11.34
N ASN A 498 14.04 -3.19 12.07
CA ASN A 498 12.88 -3.72 12.79
C ASN A 498 12.50 -2.80 13.96
N ALA A 499 11.20 -2.64 14.17
CA ALA A 499 10.61 -1.91 15.27
C ALA A 499 11.04 -2.47 16.63
N LYS A 500 11.48 -1.57 17.52
CA LYS A 500 12.05 -1.93 18.83
C LYS A 500 11.12 -1.67 20.01
N GLY A 501 10.02 -0.93 19.80
CA GLY A 501 9.02 -0.62 20.82
C GLY A 501 7.86 -1.61 20.82
N GLU A 502 7.10 -1.62 21.91
CA GLU A 502 5.85 -2.37 22.02
C GLU A 502 4.71 -1.61 21.33
N GLY A 503 3.95 -2.32 20.50
CA GLY A 503 2.71 -1.78 19.94
C GLY A 503 1.52 -1.98 20.89
N ILE A 504 0.37 -1.39 20.53
CA ILE A 504 -0.87 -1.56 21.30
C ILE A 504 -1.45 -2.98 21.23
N ASN A 505 -1.05 -3.74 20.21
CA ASN A 505 -1.34 -5.15 20.06
C ASN A 505 0.00 -5.89 20.19
N PRO A 506 0.15 -6.86 21.13
CA PRO A 506 1.39 -7.61 21.31
C PRO A 506 1.94 -8.30 20.05
N THR A 507 1.08 -8.57 19.06
CA THR A 507 1.47 -9.14 17.76
C THR A 507 2.28 -8.16 16.91
N PHE A 508 2.10 -6.84 17.08
CA PHE A 508 2.73 -5.84 16.23
C PHE A 508 3.67 -4.96 17.05
N LYS A 509 4.95 -4.92 16.68
CA LYS A 509 5.91 -3.98 17.25
C LYS A 509 5.65 -2.57 16.72
N ALA A 510 6.13 -1.57 17.46
CA ALA A 510 6.02 -0.17 17.10
C ALA A 510 7.40 0.50 17.07
N HIS A 511 7.58 1.47 16.19
CA HIS A 511 8.79 2.28 16.19
C HIS A 511 9.00 3.04 17.51
N THR A 512 10.26 3.12 17.97
CA THR A 512 10.65 4.09 18.99
C THR A 512 10.65 5.51 18.41
N LYS A 513 10.73 6.53 19.27
CA LYS A 513 10.84 7.92 18.84
C LYS A 513 11.95 8.12 17.80
N GLU A 514 13.11 7.53 18.02
CA GLU A 514 14.28 7.67 17.14
C GLU A 514 14.01 7.03 15.77
N GLN A 515 13.35 5.87 15.73
CA GLN A 515 12.99 5.19 14.49
C GLN A 515 11.97 6.01 13.68
N GLU A 516 10.97 6.60 14.35
CA GLU A 516 10.00 7.47 13.68
C GLU A 516 10.63 8.76 13.15
N MET A 517 11.62 9.32 13.85
CA MET A 517 12.37 10.49 13.39
C MET A 517 13.25 10.16 12.17
N LEU A 518 13.85 8.96 12.10
CA LEU A 518 14.56 8.49 10.91
C LEU A 518 13.62 8.42 9.70
N GLN A 519 12.39 7.90 9.88
CA GLN A 519 11.39 7.84 8.83
C GLN A 519 11.00 9.24 8.34
N ALA A 520 10.79 10.18 9.27
CA ALA A 520 10.43 11.57 8.98
C ALA A 520 11.53 12.33 8.22
N GLU A 521 12.79 12.11 8.58
CA GLU A 521 13.97 12.67 7.90
C GLU A 521 14.16 12.04 6.51
N PHE A 522 14.05 10.72 6.42
CA PHE A 522 14.15 9.97 5.16
C PHE A 522 13.13 10.44 4.13
N TYR A 523 11.88 10.68 4.54
CA TYR A 523 10.83 11.09 3.61
C TYR A 523 11.25 12.31 2.79
N VAL A 524 11.65 13.41 3.44
CA VAL A 524 12.00 14.65 2.74
C VAL A 524 13.21 14.46 1.83
N LYS A 525 14.26 13.81 2.34
CA LYS A 525 15.52 13.62 1.60
C LYS A 525 15.34 12.70 0.39
N SER A 526 14.58 11.62 0.54
CA SER A 526 14.27 10.68 -0.55
C SER A 526 13.43 11.34 -1.66
N GLN A 527 12.43 12.15 -1.30
CA GLN A 527 11.63 12.89 -2.28
C GLN A 527 12.49 13.82 -3.15
N ILE A 528 13.44 14.54 -2.55
CA ILE A 528 14.32 15.47 -3.29
C ILE A 528 15.32 14.68 -4.14
N ALA A 529 15.92 13.62 -3.61
CA ALA A 529 16.88 12.79 -4.34
C ALA A 529 16.25 12.13 -5.59
N MET A 530 15.01 11.66 -5.51
CA MET A 530 14.29 11.12 -6.67
C MET A 530 13.95 12.19 -7.72
N GLN A 531 13.55 13.39 -7.29
CA GLN A 531 13.30 14.52 -8.20
C GLN A 531 14.56 14.95 -8.94
N MET A 532 15.72 14.99 -8.26
CA MET A 532 17.02 15.26 -8.91
C MET A 532 17.31 14.30 -10.06
N GLU A 533 16.85 13.06 -9.94
CA GLU A 533 17.02 12.01 -10.95
C GLU A 533 15.91 11.97 -12.01
N GLY A 534 14.97 12.93 -12.00
CA GLY A 534 13.95 13.07 -13.04
C GLY A 534 12.76 12.11 -12.87
N VAL A 535 12.56 11.56 -11.67
CA VAL A 535 11.32 10.83 -11.35
C VAL A 535 10.15 11.80 -11.39
N ALA A 536 9.09 11.45 -12.11
CA ALA A 536 7.92 12.32 -12.29
C ALA A 536 6.96 12.26 -11.11
N ARG A 537 6.92 11.12 -10.40
CA ARG A 537 6.05 10.92 -9.24
C ARG A 537 6.60 9.82 -8.34
N ASN A 538 6.49 10.01 -7.03
CA ASN A 538 6.79 8.98 -6.05
C ASN A 538 5.59 8.74 -5.14
N TYR A 539 5.32 7.48 -4.81
CA TYR A 539 4.31 7.05 -3.87
C TYR A 539 5.01 6.38 -2.70
N TYR A 540 5.21 7.14 -1.62
CA TYR A 540 5.85 6.62 -0.41
C TYR A 540 5.02 5.49 0.21
N PHE A 541 5.62 4.36 0.52
CA PHE A 541 4.98 3.19 1.12
C PHE A 541 5.26 3.17 2.64
N VAL A 542 4.25 3.22 3.52
CA VAL A 542 2.79 3.36 3.28
C VAL A 542 2.18 4.30 4.31
N PHE A 543 1.08 4.98 3.96
CA PHE A 543 0.41 5.90 4.88
C PHE A 543 -0.26 5.18 6.06
N SER A 544 -1.01 4.11 5.75
CA SER A 544 -1.78 3.33 6.72
C SER A 544 -0.88 2.61 7.74
N PRO A 545 -1.38 2.29 8.95
CA PRO A 545 -0.66 1.41 9.86
C PRO A 545 -0.43 0.03 9.24
N TYR A 546 0.84 -0.37 9.10
CA TYR A 546 1.19 -1.62 8.45
C TYR A 546 2.45 -2.24 9.06
N ASN A 547 2.42 -3.55 9.28
CA ASN A 547 3.55 -4.30 9.78
C ASN A 547 3.79 -5.54 8.92
N GLU A 548 5.06 -5.84 8.65
CA GLU A 548 5.53 -7.06 7.98
C GLU A 548 6.57 -7.78 8.85
N GLY A 549 7.12 -8.89 8.35
CA GLY A 549 8.14 -9.67 9.05
C GLY A 549 7.64 -10.13 10.41
N GLU A 550 6.48 -10.81 10.41
CA GLU A 550 5.83 -11.31 11.64
C GLU A 550 5.51 -10.21 12.66
N GLY A 551 5.24 -8.99 12.18
CA GLY A 551 4.89 -7.84 13.02
C GLY A 551 6.08 -7.00 13.46
N HIS A 552 7.30 -7.35 13.08
CA HIS A 552 8.52 -6.65 13.49
C HIS A 552 8.90 -5.46 12.62
N LYS A 553 8.56 -5.44 11.33
CA LYS A 553 8.83 -4.29 10.45
C LYS A 553 7.61 -3.38 10.42
N ASP A 554 7.71 -2.15 10.89
CA ASP A 554 6.60 -1.18 10.91
C ASP A 554 6.80 -0.14 9.79
N TRP A 555 5.89 -0.10 8.82
CA TRP A 555 6.03 0.76 7.63
C TRP A 555 5.23 2.07 7.71
N GLY A 556 4.16 2.09 8.52
CA GLY A 556 3.10 3.10 8.41
C GLY A 556 3.56 4.51 8.76
N CYS A 557 3.00 5.53 8.10
CA CYS A 557 3.04 6.93 8.58
C CYS A 557 2.16 7.16 9.81
N MET A 558 1.28 6.20 10.10
CA MET A 558 0.40 6.15 11.26
C MET A 558 0.76 4.96 12.15
N ARG A 559 0.39 5.04 13.43
CA ARG A 559 0.50 3.95 14.39
C ARG A 559 -0.78 3.13 14.43
N ARG A 560 -0.71 1.91 14.96
CA ARG A 560 -1.87 1.02 15.17
C ARG A 560 -2.92 1.58 16.15
N ASP A 561 -2.60 2.62 16.93
CA ASP A 561 -3.57 3.35 17.76
C ASP A 561 -4.31 4.47 17.01
N GLY A 562 -4.06 4.61 15.71
CA GLY A 562 -4.68 5.61 14.84
C GLY A 562 -4.02 6.99 14.89
N SER A 563 -3.02 7.21 15.76
CA SER A 563 -2.27 8.48 15.80
C SER A 563 -1.26 8.58 14.66
N VAL A 564 -0.96 9.81 14.23
CA VAL A 564 0.09 10.07 13.24
C VAL A 564 1.50 10.03 13.86
N LYS A 565 2.49 9.59 13.08
CA LYS A 565 3.92 9.68 13.42
C LYS A 565 4.50 11.04 12.98
N PRO A 566 5.69 11.47 13.45
CA PRO A 566 6.35 12.70 13.03
C PRO A 566 6.49 12.89 11.50
N ILE A 567 6.62 11.81 10.73
CA ILE A 567 6.62 11.87 9.25
C ILE A 567 5.40 12.60 8.68
N TYR A 568 4.23 12.51 9.33
CA TYR A 568 3.04 13.25 8.92
C TYR A 568 3.25 14.77 8.93
N SER A 569 3.89 15.30 9.99
CA SER A 569 4.27 16.71 10.06
C SER A 569 5.28 17.05 8.98
N SER A 570 6.29 16.20 8.72
CA SER A 570 7.25 16.40 7.62
C SER A 570 6.58 16.46 6.25
N ILE A 571 5.62 15.58 5.98
CA ILE A 571 4.81 15.57 4.74
C ILE A 571 4.04 16.90 4.63
N SER A 572 3.33 17.27 5.69
CA SER A 572 2.54 18.50 5.74
C SER A 572 3.37 19.75 5.49
N THR A 573 4.55 19.82 6.12
CA THR A 573 5.51 20.91 5.94
C THR A 573 6.03 20.93 4.51
N MET A 574 6.57 19.82 4.02
CA MET A 574 7.16 19.76 2.68
C MET A 574 6.17 20.21 1.60
N THR A 575 4.93 19.71 1.65
CA THR A 575 3.90 20.13 0.68
C THR A 575 3.51 21.60 0.85
N SER A 576 3.46 22.15 2.06
CA SER A 576 3.19 23.59 2.26
C SER A 576 4.29 24.50 1.68
N GLN A 577 5.53 23.99 1.58
CA GLN A 577 6.69 24.76 1.15
C GLN A 577 6.95 24.64 -0.36
N VAL A 578 6.72 23.47 -0.97
CA VAL A 578 7.19 23.18 -2.34
C VAL A 578 6.22 22.36 -3.22
N VAL A 579 4.95 22.13 -2.84
CA VAL A 579 4.03 21.25 -3.62
C VAL A 579 3.82 21.66 -5.07
N ASP A 580 3.87 22.97 -5.35
CA ASP A 580 3.72 23.59 -6.68
C ASP A 580 5.03 24.15 -7.22
N GLY A 581 6.14 23.88 -6.54
CA GLY A 581 7.47 24.30 -6.94
C GLY A 581 8.14 23.34 -7.91
N GLN A 582 8.94 23.87 -8.83
CA GLN A 582 9.84 23.09 -9.67
C GLN A 582 11.21 23.01 -9.01
N LEU A 583 11.72 21.79 -8.75
CA LEU A 583 13.11 21.61 -8.33
C LEU A 583 14.04 22.06 -9.47
N LEU A 584 14.86 23.08 -9.22
CA LEU A 584 15.85 23.57 -10.19
C LEU A 584 17.15 22.78 -10.13
N GLY A 585 17.57 22.34 -8.94
CA GLY A 585 18.84 21.65 -8.78
C GLY A 585 19.50 21.81 -7.42
N ARG A 586 20.73 21.29 -7.31
CA ARG A 586 21.58 21.38 -6.12
C ARG A 586 22.26 22.74 -6.05
N VAL A 587 22.45 23.26 -4.84
CA VAL A 587 23.19 24.48 -4.52
C VAL A 587 24.46 24.12 -3.75
N ALA A 588 25.60 24.71 -4.11
CA ALA A 588 26.87 24.49 -3.43
C ALA A 588 27.01 25.41 -2.21
N LEU A 589 26.84 24.85 -1.00
CA LEU A 589 26.96 25.58 0.28
C LEU A 589 28.11 25.11 1.19
N GLY A 590 29.00 24.25 0.66
CA GLY A 590 30.15 23.71 1.39
C GLY A 590 30.12 22.19 1.55
N GLN A 591 31.23 21.64 2.06
CA GLN A 591 31.39 20.19 2.25
C GLN A 591 30.46 19.68 3.36
N GLY A 592 29.80 18.54 3.12
CA GLY A 592 28.90 17.93 4.10
C GLY A 592 27.53 18.61 4.19
N ILE A 593 27.20 19.51 3.26
CA ILE A 593 25.90 20.19 3.17
C ILE A 593 25.20 19.77 1.89
N SER A 594 23.94 19.39 2.05
CA SER A 594 23.00 19.15 0.95
C SER A 594 22.02 20.31 0.90
N ALA A 595 21.92 20.96 -0.27
CA ALA A 595 21.07 22.11 -0.47
C ALA A 595 20.47 22.11 -1.87
N TYR A 596 19.21 22.50 -2.00
CA TYR A 596 18.41 22.39 -3.21
C TYR A 596 17.50 23.60 -3.37
N LEU A 597 17.31 24.06 -4.60
CA LEU A 597 16.50 25.23 -4.90
C LEU A 597 15.23 24.83 -5.64
N TYR A 598 14.08 25.23 -5.10
CA TYR A 598 12.78 25.11 -5.76
C TYR A 598 12.33 26.47 -6.24
N SER A 599 11.88 26.57 -7.49
CA SER A 599 11.22 27.77 -8.01
C SER A 599 9.72 27.67 -7.85
N LEU A 600 9.11 28.71 -7.27
CA LEU A 600 7.67 28.76 -7.02
C LEU A 600 6.93 29.59 -8.09
N PRO A 601 5.63 29.32 -8.33
CA PRO A 601 4.83 30.08 -9.30
C PRO A 601 4.68 31.57 -9.00
N ASP A 602 4.93 31.99 -7.75
CA ASP A 602 4.89 33.41 -7.34
C ASP A 602 6.16 34.20 -7.70
N GLY A 603 7.13 33.56 -8.37
CA GLY A 603 8.38 34.18 -8.80
C GLY A 603 9.43 34.29 -7.69
N THR A 604 9.22 33.60 -6.56
CA THR A 604 10.22 33.42 -5.51
C THR A 604 10.77 31.99 -5.51
N ASP A 605 11.91 31.78 -4.86
CA ASP A 605 12.46 30.45 -4.67
C ASP A 605 12.41 30.03 -3.20
N THR A 606 12.42 28.72 -2.96
CA THR A 606 12.60 28.09 -1.64
C THR A 606 13.91 27.31 -1.65
N LEU A 607 14.85 27.67 -0.77
CA LEU A 607 16.07 26.91 -0.52
C LEU A 607 15.79 25.85 0.55
N VAL A 608 15.99 24.58 0.22
CA VAL A 608 15.93 23.47 1.19
C VAL A 608 17.35 23.03 1.50
N TYR A 609 17.74 22.93 2.77
CA TYR A 609 19.09 22.52 3.14
C TYR A 609 19.17 21.70 4.43
N TRP A 610 20.22 20.90 4.53
CA TRP A 610 20.60 20.14 5.73
C TRP A 610 22.09 19.78 5.70
N GLN A 611 22.59 19.37 6.87
CA GLN A 611 23.86 18.69 7.02
C GLN A 611 23.70 17.20 6.70
N GLU A 612 24.54 16.66 5.81
CA GLU A 612 24.54 15.25 5.41
C GLU A 612 24.67 14.34 6.63
N SER A 613 23.81 13.32 6.75
CA SER A 613 23.57 12.53 7.96
C SER A 613 23.71 11.02 7.73
N TYR A 614 23.35 10.21 8.74
CA TYR A 614 23.14 8.77 8.58
C TYR A 614 22.20 8.40 7.43
N VAL A 615 21.15 9.20 7.21
CA VAL A 615 20.22 9.00 6.08
C VAL A 615 20.90 9.22 4.73
N ASP A 616 21.94 10.06 4.69
CA ASP A 616 22.65 10.46 3.48
C ASP A 616 23.92 9.61 3.19
N SER A 617 24.28 8.65 4.05
CA SER A 617 25.50 7.79 4.05
C SER A 617 26.64 8.16 5.03
N LYS A 618 26.43 9.02 6.02
CA LYS A 618 27.44 9.26 7.09
C LYS A 618 27.33 8.23 8.22
N PRO A 619 28.45 7.71 8.75
CA PRO A 619 28.39 6.70 9.82
C PRO A 619 27.91 7.25 11.17
N ASP A 620 28.03 8.56 11.43
CA ASP A 620 27.66 9.14 12.73
C ASP A 620 26.21 9.68 12.75
N PRO A 621 25.33 9.15 13.63
CA PRO A 621 23.97 9.66 13.81
C PRO A 621 23.92 11.02 14.53
N LYS A 622 24.98 11.46 15.22
CA LYS A 622 25.05 12.77 15.88
C LYS A 622 25.99 13.68 15.11
N GLN A 623 25.52 14.85 14.70
CA GLN A 623 26.36 15.82 14.02
C GLN A 623 26.23 17.21 14.65
N PRO A 624 27.34 17.92 14.84
CA PRO A 624 27.30 19.28 15.34
C PRO A 624 26.65 20.20 14.31
N VAL A 625 25.85 21.14 14.79
CA VAL A 625 25.22 22.17 13.96
C VAL A 625 26.29 22.95 13.18
N VAL A 626 26.10 23.11 11.87
CA VAL A 626 26.98 23.88 11.00
C VAL A 626 26.36 25.23 10.71
N LYS A 627 27.09 26.32 10.99
CA LYS A 627 26.66 27.67 10.63
C LYS A 627 26.98 27.94 9.16
N LEU A 628 25.95 28.22 8.37
CA LEU A 628 26.08 28.61 6.97
C LEU A 628 25.88 30.11 6.83
N THR A 629 26.74 30.73 6.02
CA THR A 629 26.55 32.12 5.59
C THR A 629 25.99 32.12 4.17
N LEU A 630 24.80 32.67 3.98
CA LEU A 630 24.12 32.77 2.70
C LEU A 630 24.22 34.20 2.17
N SER A 631 24.55 34.34 0.89
CA SER A 631 24.48 35.63 0.19
C SER A 631 23.04 35.89 -0.26
N LEU A 632 22.31 36.75 0.45
CA LEU A 632 20.90 37.06 0.20
C LEU A 632 20.68 38.57 0.24
N PRO A 633 19.76 39.13 -0.57
CA PRO A 633 19.35 40.53 -0.42
C PRO A 633 18.97 40.88 1.02
N ASP A 634 19.17 42.14 1.41
CA ASP A 634 18.77 42.60 2.74
C ASP A 634 17.26 42.45 2.92
N GLY A 635 16.84 41.89 4.05
CA GLY A 635 15.44 41.57 4.28
C GLY A 635 15.21 40.56 5.38
N LYS A 636 13.94 40.20 5.54
CA LYS A 636 13.46 39.19 6.49
C LYS A 636 12.94 38.00 5.70
N TYR A 637 13.37 36.82 6.11
CA TYR A 637 13.02 35.55 5.50
C TYR A 637 12.42 34.63 6.56
N ALA A 638 11.49 33.79 6.15
CA ALA A 638 10.93 32.75 7.01
C ALA A 638 11.71 31.45 6.79
N GLU A 639 12.38 30.97 7.83
CA GLU A 639 12.92 29.61 7.89
C GLU A 639 11.87 28.71 8.55
N THR A 640 11.52 27.61 7.90
CA THR A 640 10.63 26.58 8.42
C THR A 640 11.43 25.32 8.69
N ASP A 641 11.36 24.76 9.90
CA ASP A 641 11.98 23.47 10.22
C ASP A 641 11.20 22.30 9.62
N MET A 642 11.75 21.08 9.67
CA MET A 642 11.12 19.88 9.12
C MET A 642 9.69 19.63 9.63
N MET A 643 9.37 20.03 10.88
CA MET A 643 8.06 19.83 11.49
C MET A 643 7.11 21.02 11.31
N GLY A 644 7.56 22.08 10.63
CA GLY A 644 6.75 23.25 10.27
C GLY A 644 6.90 24.43 11.22
N GLY A 645 7.78 24.34 12.22
CA GLY A 645 8.08 25.46 13.12
C GLY A 645 8.80 26.58 12.36
N VAL A 646 8.32 27.82 12.50
CA VAL A 646 8.84 28.98 11.76
C VAL A 646 9.72 29.86 12.64
N SER A 647 10.88 30.26 12.12
CA SER A 647 11.77 31.28 12.69
C SER A 647 12.08 32.38 11.65
N GLU A 648 12.41 33.57 12.14
CA GLU A 648 12.84 34.68 11.28
C GLU A 648 14.36 34.62 11.06
N VAL A 649 14.78 34.72 9.80
CA VAL A 649 16.17 34.92 9.39
C VAL A 649 16.30 36.31 8.80
N VAL A 650 17.25 37.10 9.31
CA VAL A 650 17.51 38.46 8.82
C VAL A 650 18.79 38.47 8.00
N SER A 651 18.71 38.96 6.76
CA SER A 651 19.89 39.29 5.96
C SER A 651 20.27 40.75 6.16
N ARG A 652 21.55 41.03 6.43
CA ARG A 652 22.13 42.37 6.52
C ARG A 652 23.45 42.42 5.77
N ASP A 653 23.72 43.53 5.09
CA ASP A 653 24.90 43.70 4.25
C ASP A 653 25.06 42.57 3.22
N GLY A 654 23.93 42.09 2.71
CA GLY A 654 23.85 41.00 1.74
C GLY A 654 24.10 39.60 2.32
N LYS A 655 24.08 39.43 3.64
CA LYS A 655 24.42 38.16 4.32
C LYS A 655 23.38 37.75 5.35
N ALA A 656 22.95 36.49 5.28
CA ALA A 656 22.18 35.82 6.31
C ALA A 656 22.99 34.67 6.93
N ILE A 657 22.79 34.41 8.22
CA ILE A 657 23.39 33.25 8.91
C ILE A 657 22.26 32.28 9.26
N VAL A 658 22.42 31.02 8.88
CA VAL A 658 21.49 29.94 9.21
C VAL A 658 22.21 28.75 9.81
N ASP A 659 21.49 27.95 10.60
CA ASP A 659 22.02 26.76 11.25
C ASP A 659 21.58 25.51 10.47
N ALA A 660 22.54 24.81 9.86
CA ALA A 660 22.30 23.51 9.23
C ALA A 660 22.42 22.39 10.26
N THR A 661 21.33 21.66 10.45
CA THR A 661 21.28 20.41 11.22
C THR A 661 21.10 19.23 10.27
N ARG A 662 21.10 18.00 10.77
CA ARG A 662 20.75 16.83 9.94
C ARG A 662 19.34 16.88 9.35
N TYR A 663 18.42 17.59 10.00
CA TYR A 663 17.03 17.71 9.55
C TYR A 663 16.87 18.83 8.51
N PRO A 664 16.11 18.61 7.44
CA PRO A 664 15.82 19.64 6.43
C PRO A 664 15.17 20.90 7.02
N SER A 665 15.68 22.05 6.60
CA SER A 665 15.08 23.38 6.77
C SER A 665 14.69 23.96 5.43
N TYR A 666 13.65 24.81 5.41
CA TYR A 666 13.15 25.50 4.22
C TYR A 666 13.27 27.01 4.43
N LEU A 667 14.05 27.70 3.60
CA LEU A 667 14.14 29.15 3.59
C LEU A 667 13.41 29.69 2.37
N ARG A 668 12.22 30.25 2.59
CA ARG A 668 11.31 30.68 1.52
C ARG A 668 11.52 32.16 1.17
N GLY A 669 11.26 32.50 -0.10
CA GLY A 669 11.31 33.88 -0.58
C GLY A 669 12.71 34.33 -1.01
N VAL A 670 13.66 33.39 -1.13
CA VAL A 670 15.03 33.70 -1.54
C VAL A 670 15.08 34.05 -3.03
N LYS A 671 16.10 34.82 -3.42
CA LYS A 671 16.36 35.24 -4.80
C LYS A 671 17.86 35.31 -5.06
N GLY A 672 18.25 35.11 -6.32
CA GLY A 672 19.64 35.27 -6.76
C GLY A 672 20.58 34.12 -6.38
N ILE A 673 20.05 32.98 -5.94
CA ILE A 673 20.84 31.76 -5.69
C ILE A 673 20.95 30.98 -7.00
N SER A 674 22.17 30.59 -7.37
CA SER A 674 22.42 29.76 -8.55
C SER A 674 22.58 28.30 -8.16
N VAL A 675 22.10 27.38 -9.00
CA VAL A 675 22.32 25.94 -8.85
C VAL A 675 23.69 25.55 -9.42
N SER A 676 24.39 24.64 -8.75
CA SER A 676 25.66 24.06 -9.19
C SER A 676 25.46 22.79 -10.03
N GLU A 677 24.32 22.12 -9.85
CA GLU A 677 23.93 20.93 -10.61
C GLU A 677 22.43 21.03 -10.90
N VAL A 678 22.04 20.95 -12.17
CA VAL A 678 20.64 21.08 -12.58
C VAL A 678 19.90 19.76 -12.36
N ALA A 679 18.69 19.84 -11.80
CA ALA A 679 17.82 18.67 -11.65
C ALA A 679 17.45 18.11 -13.02
N ARG A 680 17.41 16.78 -13.16
CA ARG A 680 17.00 16.16 -14.41
C ARG A 680 15.51 16.46 -14.67
N PRO A 681 15.12 16.79 -15.91
CA PRO A 681 13.72 17.02 -16.22
C PRO A 681 12.92 15.73 -16.07
N ALA A 682 11.75 15.83 -15.45
CA ALA A 682 10.80 14.72 -15.39
C ALA A 682 10.22 14.41 -16.78
N GLY A 683 10.04 13.12 -17.06
CA GLY A 683 9.32 12.65 -18.25
C GLY A 683 7.82 13.00 -18.22
N ARG A 684 7.13 12.74 -19.34
CA ARG A 684 5.70 13.02 -19.51
C ARG A 684 4.90 11.74 -19.69
N VAL A 685 3.65 11.76 -19.22
CA VAL A 685 2.69 10.70 -19.51
C VAL A 685 2.43 10.70 -21.02
N GLU A 686 2.64 9.57 -21.68
CA GLU A 686 2.55 9.46 -23.13
C GLU A 686 2.01 8.09 -23.53
N GLY A 687 0.76 8.07 -23.99
CA GLY A 687 0.15 6.88 -24.56
C GLY A 687 0.57 6.65 -26.01
N TYR A 688 0.56 5.38 -26.42
CA TYR A 688 0.89 5.01 -27.79
C TYR A 688 -0.30 5.20 -28.73
N ARG A 689 -0.04 5.72 -29.93
CA ARG A 689 -1.00 5.75 -31.03
C ARG A 689 -0.58 4.70 -32.07
N PRO A 690 -1.41 3.67 -32.34
CA PRO A 690 -1.12 2.69 -33.37
C PRO A 690 -0.85 3.33 -34.72
N ARG A 691 0.12 2.80 -35.47
CA ARG A 691 0.32 3.19 -36.86
C ARG A 691 -0.80 2.63 -37.76
N GLU A 692 -0.93 3.15 -38.97
CA GLU A 692 -1.96 2.70 -39.93
C GLU A 692 -1.84 1.21 -40.27
N ASP A 693 -0.60 0.70 -40.31
CA ASP A 693 -0.20 -0.68 -40.59
C ASP A 693 -0.26 -1.60 -39.36
N GLU A 694 -0.75 -1.12 -38.21
CA GLU A 694 -0.86 -1.90 -36.98
C GLU A 694 -2.31 -2.18 -36.59
N ASP A 695 -2.52 -3.37 -36.02
CA ASP A 695 -3.73 -3.74 -35.30
C ASP A 695 -3.38 -4.31 -33.92
N LEU A 696 -3.39 -3.42 -32.93
CA LEU A 696 -3.09 -3.76 -31.55
C LEU A 696 -4.21 -4.54 -30.84
N THR A 697 -5.38 -4.71 -31.46
CA THR A 697 -6.49 -5.43 -30.83
C THR A 697 -6.39 -6.95 -30.97
N VAL A 698 -5.41 -7.43 -31.74
CA VAL A 698 -5.08 -8.86 -31.82
C VAL A 698 -3.92 -9.18 -30.89
N ILE A 699 -4.16 -10.10 -29.94
CA ILE A 699 -3.19 -10.51 -28.93
C ILE A 699 -2.86 -11.99 -29.12
N LEU A 700 -1.57 -12.29 -29.16
CA LEU A 700 -1.05 -13.65 -29.29
C LEU A 700 -0.57 -14.16 -27.93
N ARG A 701 -0.92 -15.40 -27.61
CA ARG A 701 -0.50 -16.13 -26.41
C ARG A 701 -0.18 -17.57 -26.76
N ILE A 702 0.67 -18.23 -25.97
CA ILE A 702 1.05 -19.62 -26.17
C ILE A 702 1.00 -20.37 -24.85
N ASP A 703 0.36 -21.54 -24.86
CA ASP A 703 0.49 -22.54 -23.80
C ASP A 703 1.55 -23.56 -24.26
N MET A 704 2.37 -24.02 -23.32
CA MET A 704 3.47 -24.94 -23.60
C MET A 704 3.24 -26.27 -22.90
N ASP A 705 3.56 -27.36 -23.58
CA ASP A 705 3.57 -28.67 -22.97
C ASP A 705 4.78 -28.79 -22.05
N SER A 706 4.52 -28.96 -20.74
CA SER A 706 5.57 -28.95 -19.71
C SER A 706 6.54 -30.13 -19.80
N ASP A 707 6.21 -31.19 -20.55
CA ASP A 707 7.14 -32.32 -20.78
C ASP A 707 8.16 -32.00 -21.88
N ASP A 708 7.95 -30.92 -22.63
CA ASP A 708 8.81 -30.51 -23.74
C ASP A 708 9.52 -29.17 -23.46
N LEU A 709 8.78 -28.18 -22.95
CA LEU A 709 9.22 -26.80 -22.75
C LEU A 709 8.97 -26.38 -21.31
N VAL A 710 10.04 -26.04 -20.60
CA VAL A 710 9.99 -25.66 -19.18
C VAL A 710 10.34 -24.19 -19.02
N VAL A 711 9.46 -23.40 -18.41
CA VAL A 711 9.72 -21.99 -18.09
C VAL A 711 10.85 -21.90 -17.06
N THR A 712 11.88 -21.10 -17.34
CA THR A 712 13.02 -20.93 -16.42
C THR A 712 12.62 -20.13 -15.18
N GLY A 713 13.39 -20.24 -14.09
CA GLY A 713 13.12 -19.53 -12.83
C GLY A 713 13.09 -18.01 -12.95
N MET A 714 13.75 -17.43 -13.96
CA MET A 714 13.70 -15.99 -14.26
C MET A 714 12.43 -15.54 -14.98
N LYS A 715 11.54 -16.48 -15.35
CA LYS A 715 10.23 -16.22 -15.97
C LYS A 715 10.28 -15.43 -17.29
N SER A 716 11.42 -15.46 -17.99
CA SER A 716 11.72 -14.68 -19.20
C SER A 716 12.19 -15.52 -20.39
N SER A 717 12.38 -16.83 -20.19
CA SER A 717 12.84 -17.79 -21.20
C SER A 717 12.35 -19.20 -20.88
N THR A 718 12.54 -20.13 -21.81
CA THR A 718 12.16 -21.54 -21.64
C THR A 718 13.27 -22.48 -22.05
N ASP A 719 13.42 -23.60 -21.35
CA ASP A 719 14.34 -24.67 -21.69
C ASP A 719 13.63 -25.72 -22.55
N LEU A 720 14.28 -26.12 -23.65
CA LEU A 720 13.85 -27.19 -24.53
C LEU A 720 14.87 -28.34 -24.49
N GLN A 721 14.48 -29.42 -23.83
CA GLN A 721 15.33 -30.61 -23.65
C GLN A 721 15.29 -31.57 -24.85
N LYS A 722 14.28 -31.41 -25.72
CA LYS A 722 14.10 -32.22 -26.94
C LYS A 722 14.56 -31.43 -28.18
N SER A 723 14.37 -31.99 -29.37
CA SER A 723 14.62 -31.27 -30.63
C SER A 723 13.45 -30.42 -31.10
N SER A 724 12.30 -30.53 -30.42
CA SER A 724 11.05 -29.83 -30.74
C SER A 724 10.14 -29.86 -29.51
N GLY A 725 9.22 -28.91 -29.40
CA GLY A 725 8.27 -28.86 -28.29
C GLY A 725 6.84 -28.61 -28.73
N ARG A 726 5.88 -29.28 -28.08
CA ARG A 726 4.45 -29.09 -28.30
C ARG A 726 3.98 -27.79 -27.67
N VAL A 727 3.14 -27.08 -28.40
CA VAL A 727 2.58 -25.79 -28.00
C VAL A 727 1.14 -25.67 -28.48
N ARG A 728 0.34 -24.91 -27.75
CA ARG A 728 -0.98 -24.45 -28.19
C ARG A 728 -0.96 -22.95 -28.38
N VAL A 729 -1.23 -22.50 -29.60
CA VAL A 729 -1.25 -21.07 -29.92
C VAL A 729 -2.67 -20.53 -29.78
N HIS A 730 -2.78 -19.33 -29.18
CA HIS A 730 -4.01 -18.58 -29.03
C HIS A 730 -3.90 -17.23 -29.72
N ALA A 731 -4.82 -16.95 -30.65
CA ALA A 731 -4.98 -15.64 -31.27
C ALA A 731 -6.32 -15.04 -30.82
N TRP A 732 -6.25 -14.02 -29.97
CA TRP A 732 -7.39 -13.29 -29.44
C TRP A 732 -7.72 -12.10 -30.33
N ASN A 733 -8.99 -11.85 -30.59
CA ASN A 733 -9.46 -10.65 -31.28
C ASN A 733 -10.37 -9.82 -30.37
N LEU A 734 -9.82 -8.73 -29.82
CA LEU A 734 -10.52 -7.81 -28.93
C LEU A 734 -11.12 -6.61 -29.72
N ASP A 735 -11.64 -6.89 -30.91
CA ASP A 735 -12.40 -5.95 -31.75
C ASP A 735 -13.77 -6.55 -32.08
N SER A 736 -14.70 -5.67 -32.42
CA SER A 736 -16.05 -5.94 -32.87
C SER A 736 -16.17 -6.56 -34.27
N ARG A 737 -15.07 -6.58 -35.04
CA ARG A 737 -15.05 -7.06 -36.42
C ARG A 737 -14.31 -8.39 -36.52
N SER A 738 -14.83 -9.27 -37.37
CA SER A 738 -14.09 -10.46 -37.78
C SER A 738 -12.86 -10.06 -38.59
N LYS A 739 -11.79 -10.86 -38.49
CA LYS A 739 -10.54 -10.61 -39.21
C LYS A 739 -10.04 -11.89 -39.84
N VAL A 740 -9.50 -11.80 -41.06
CA VAL A 740 -8.86 -12.92 -41.73
C VAL A 740 -7.40 -12.56 -42.00
N GLY A 741 -6.52 -13.52 -41.75
CA GLY A 741 -5.08 -13.29 -41.83
C GLY A 741 -4.28 -14.55 -41.66
N HIS A 742 -3.00 -14.39 -41.34
CA HIS A 742 -2.07 -15.48 -41.08
C HIS A 742 -1.08 -15.08 -39.98
N LEU A 743 -0.35 -16.06 -39.47
CA LEU A 743 0.72 -15.87 -38.50
C LEU A 743 2.08 -16.07 -39.15
N GLU A 744 3.08 -15.39 -38.60
CA GLU A 744 4.47 -15.46 -38.98
C GLU A 744 5.31 -15.81 -37.74
N VAL A 745 6.23 -16.74 -37.88
CA VAL A 745 7.11 -17.22 -36.81
C VAL A 745 8.57 -16.97 -37.15
N ARG A 746 9.35 -16.55 -36.15
CA ARG A 746 10.82 -16.41 -36.21
C ARG A 746 11.47 -17.33 -35.17
N GLY A 747 12.70 -17.77 -35.48
CA GLY A 747 13.51 -18.66 -34.63
C GLY A 747 13.35 -20.14 -34.96
N GLY A 748 12.42 -20.50 -35.84
CA GLY A 748 12.16 -21.89 -36.17
C GLY A 748 10.95 -22.05 -37.07
N GLU A 749 10.38 -23.25 -37.06
CA GLU A 749 9.13 -23.58 -37.73
C GLU A 749 8.07 -23.98 -36.72
N LEU A 750 6.82 -23.62 -37.00
CA LEU A 750 5.66 -24.03 -36.21
C LEU A 750 4.84 -25.04 -37.02
N VAL A 751 5.16 -26.32 -36.85
CA VAL A 751 4.52 -27.42 -37.58
C VAL A 751 3.07 -27.58 -37.10
N GLY A 752 2.11 -27.55 -38.02
CA GLY A 752 0.67 -27.55 -37.69
C GLY A 752 0.02 -26.16 -37.71
N MET A 753 0.79 -25.10 -37.97
CA MET A 753 0.24 -23.74 -38.12
C MET A 753 -0.66 -23.64 -39.37
N PRO A 754 -1.92 -23.18 -39.25
CA PRO A 754 -2.81 -22.97 -40.39
C PRO A 754 -2.28 -21.89 -41.34
N ALA A 755 -2.45 -22.09 -42.64
CA ALA A 755 -2.07 -21.09 -43.66
C ALA A 755 -2.88 -19.79 -43.55
N SER A 756 -4.10 -19.87 -43.01
CA SER A 756 -4.93 -18.70 -42.69
C SER A 756 -5.79 -18.96 -41.46
N LEU A 757 -6.09 -17.90 -40.72
CA LEU A 757 -6.95 -17.89 -39.53
C LEU A 757 -8.10 -16.91 -39.74
N THR A 758 -9.29 -17.32 -39.33
CA THR A 758 -10.43 -16.41 -39.11
C THR A 758 -10.57 -16.16 -37.63
N LEU A 759 -10.47 -14.89 -37.21
CA LEU A 759 -10.69 -14.46 -35.85
C LEU A 759 -12.09 -13.88 -35.74
N LYS A 760 -12.95 -14.47 -34.91
CA LYS A 760 -14.28 -13.92 -34.63
C LYS A 760 -14.18 -12.72 -33.68
N PRO A 761 -15.16 -11.81 -33.66
CA PRO A 761 -15.18 -10.71 -32.71
C PRO A 761 -15.23 -11.21 -31.27
N TRP A 762 -14.45 -10.59 -30.38
CA TRP A 762 -14.44 -10.89 -28.94
C TRP A 762 -14.24 -12.37 -28.62
N ASP A 763 -13.38 -13.05 -29.38
CA ASP A 763 -13.18 -14.50 -29.30
C ASP A 763 -11.69 -14.86 -29.40
N VAL A 764 -11.38 -16.12 -29.10
CA VAL A 764 -10.06 -16.72 -29.24
C VAL A 764 -10.10 -17.87 -30.26
N THR A 765 -9.25 -17.77 -31.28
CA THR A 765 -8.97 -18.90 -32.17
C THR A 765 -7.72 -19.61 -31.69
N SER A 766 -7.80 -20.91 -31.44
CA SER A 766 -6.68 -21.72 -30.94
C SER A 766 -6.39 -22.92 -31.81
N PHE A 767 -5.13 -23.32 -31.91
CA PHE A 767 -4.70 -24.54 -32.59
C PHE A 767 -3.46 -25.14 -31.94
N GLU A 768 -3.33 -26.46 -32.04
CA GLU A 768 -2.16 -27.20 -31.58
C GLU A 768 -1.04 -27.15 -32.64
N ALA A 769 0.21 -27.05 -32.20
CA ALA A 769 1.37 -27.07 -33.07
C ALA A 769 2.61 -27.65 -32.37
N VAL A 770 3.65 -27.89 -33.16
CA VAL A 770 4.97 -28.30 -32.67
C VAL A 770 5.99 -27.28 -33.14
N PHE A 771 6.66 -26.62 -32.20
CA PHE A 771 7.76 -25.73 -32.51
C PHE A 771 9.06 -26.52 -32.72
N VAL A 772 9.70 -26.29 -33.85
CA VAL A 772 11.01 -26.85 -34.21
C VAL A 772 12.00 -25.68 -34.33
N PRO A 773 12.90 -25.49 -33.35
CA PRO A 773 13.88 -24.40 -33.39
C PRO A 773 14.87 -24.57 -34.54
N LYS A 774 15.39 -23.45 -35.04
CA LYS A 774 16.49 -23.40 -36.02
C LYS A 774 17.64 -22.57 -35.45
N PRO A 775 18.44 -23.14 -34.53
CA PRO A 775 19.63 -22.47 -34.01
C PRO A 775 20.67 -22.25 -35.11
N ASP A 776 21.36 -21.11 -35.06
CA ASP A 776 22.58 -20.90 -35.85
C ASP A 776 23.72 -21.77 -35.29
N PRO A 777 24.72 -22.17 -36.09
CA PRO A 777 25.83 -22.97 -35.61
C PRO A 777 26.56 -22.29 -34.43
N GLY A 778 26.59 -22.97 -33.28
CA GLY A 778 27.21 -22.47 -32.05
C GLY A 778 26.29 -21.64 -31.14
N GLU A 779 25.08 -21.31 -31.59
CA GLU A 779 24.08 -20.56 -30.82
C GLU A 779 22.97 -21.50 -30.34
N TYR A 780 22.67 -21.47 -29.04
CA TYR A 780 21.65 -22.36 -28.44
C TYR A 780 20.48 -21.61 -27.81
N ASP A 781 20.61 -20.29 -27.68
CA ASP A 781 19.53 -19.39 -27.27
C ASP A 781 18.81 -18.88 -28.52
N VAL A 782 17.66 -19.48 -28.83
CA VAL A 782 16.89 -19.19 -30.04
C VAL A 782 15.77 -18.21 -29.73
N PRO A 783 15.69 -17.04 -30.40
CA PRO A 783 14.59 -16.12 -30.20
C PRO A 783 13.32 -16.67 -30.84
N PHE A 784 12.31 -16.99 -30.03
CA PHE A 784 10.95 -17.24 -30.51
C PHE A 784 10.22 -15.90 -30.67
N GLN A 785 9.66 -15.65 -31.84
CA GLN A 785 8.75 -14.53 -32.06
C GLN A 785 7.57 -14.99 -32.92
N LEU A 786 6.36 -14.64 -32.49
CA LEU A 786 5.14 -14.85 -33.25
C LEU A 786 4.46 -13.49 -33.49
N THR A 787 4.12 -13.24 -34.74
CA THR A 787 3.36 -12.06 -35.21
C THR A 787 2.21 -12.49 -36.09
N GLY A 788 1.19 -11.66 -36.23
CA GLY A 788 0.11 -11.86 -37.18
C GLY A 788 0.03 -10.74 -38.21
N VAL A 789 -0.47 -11.07 -39.40
CA VAL A 789 -0.89 -10.11 -40.42
C VAL A 789 -2.35 -10.38 -40.75
N PHE A 790 -3.24 -9.50 -40.29
CA PHE A 790 -4.68 -9.60 -40.47
C PHE A 790 -5.17 -8.37 -41.22
N GLU A 791 -5.88 -8.57 -42.34
CA GLU A 791 -6.33 -7.47 -43.21
C GLU A 791 -5.19 -6.49 -43.61
N GLY A 792 -3.98 -7.01 -43.82
CA GLY A 792 -2.79 -6.23 -44.15
C GLY A 792 -2.17 -5.46 -42.98
N LYS A 793 -2.64 -5.66 -41.74
CA LYS A 793 -2.12 -5.00 -40.53
C LYS A 793 -1.39 -5.96 -39.61
N THR A 794 -0.28 -5.50 -39.04
CA THR A 794 0.57 -6.28 -38.14
C THR A 794 0.05 -6.21 -36.72
N THR A 795 -0.02 -7.36 -36.05
CA THR A 795 -0.42 -7.44 -34.64
C THR A 795 0.69 -7.01 -33.68
N SER A 796 0.39 -6.95 -32.38
CA SER A 796 1.48 -7.00 -31.39
C SER A 796 2.19 -8.35 -31.39
N LYS A 797 3.43 -8.36 -30.88
CA LYS A 797 4.32 -9.52 -30.86
C LYS A 797 4.13 -10.36 -29.60
N LEU A 798 4.26 -11.68 -29.75
CA LEU A 798 4.64 -12.60 -28.68
C LEU A 798 6.12 -12.96 -28.86
N ALA A 799 6.95 -12.78 -27.83
CA ALA A 799 8.39 -13.02 -27.94
C ALA A 799 9.02 -13.54 -26.64
N PHE A 800 9.96 -14.49 -26.75
CA PHE A 800 10.79 -14.97 -25.64
C PHE A 800 11.97 -15.78 -26.19
N THR A 801 12.93 -16.11 -25.32
CA THR A 801 14.07 -16.96 -25.69
C THR A 801 13.79 -18.42 -25.35
N ILE A 802 14.08 -19.31 -26.29
CA ILE A 802 14.09 -20.77 -26.10
C ILE A 802 15.55 -21.23 -26.03
N LYS A 803 15.95 -21.78 -24.88
CA LYS A 803 17.25 -22.40 -24.68
C LYS A 803 17.20 -23.84 -25.17
N CYS A 804 17.83 -24.13 -26.29
CA CYS A 804 17.83 -25.43 -26.95
C CYS A 804 18.80 -26.42 -26.29
N LEU A 805 18.64 -26.66 -24.98
CA LEU A 805 19.54 -27.50 -24.17
C LEU A 805 19.70 -28.92 -24.74
N GLY A 806 18.62 -29.52 -25.26
CA GLY A 806 18.70 -30.83 -25.90
C GLY A 806 19.55 -30.88 -27.16
N ILE A 807 19.57 -29.79 -27.92
CA ILE A 807 20.43 -29.64 -29.11
C ILE A 807 21.86 -29.34 -28.67
N PHE A 808 22.04 -28.46 -27.68
CA PHE A 808 23.33 -28.17 -27.09
C PHE A 808 24.03 -29.44 -26.59
N LEU A 809 23.37 -30.23 -25.74
CA LEU A 809 23.94 -31.44 -25.13
C LEU A 809 24.37 -32.50 -26.15
N LYS A 810 23.73 -32.54 -27.33
CA LYS A 810 24.10 -33.44 -28.43
C LYS A 810 25.33 -32.99 -29.22
N ASN A 811 25.63 -31.69 -29.19
CA ASN A 811 26.67 -31.08 -30.02
C ASN A 811 27.84 -30.52 -29.20
N CYS A 812 27.75 -30.50 -27.88
CA CYS A 812 28.82 -30.02 -27.01
C CYS A 812 29.87 -31.10 -26.74
N VAL A 813 31.06 -30.65 -26.35
CA VAL A 813 32.03 -31.52 -25.68
C VAL A 813 31.61 -31.62 -24.21
N GLN A 814 31.46 -32.85 -23.72
CA GLN A 814 31.16 -33.14 -22.32
C GLN A 814 32.46 -33.55 -21.63
N GLU A 815 32.82 -32.84 -20.57
CA GLU A 815 34.01 -33.10 -19.77
C GLU A 815 33.57 -33.32 -18.32
N ASP A 816 33.86 -34.49 -17.77
CA ASP A 816 33.52 -34.81 -16.39
C ASP A 816 34.48 -34.12 -15.42
N LEU A 817 33.91 -33.56 -14.34
CA LEU A 817 34.70 -33.13 -13.19
C LEU A 817 35.16 -34.36 -12.39
N ASP A 818 36.39 -34.33 -11.90
CA ASP A 818 36.91 -35.38 -11.03
C ASP A 818 36.31 -35.24 -9.63
N LEU A 819 35.18 -35.93 -9.40
CA LEU A 819 34.46 -35.91 -8.13
C LEU A 819 35.19 -36.67 -7.02
N ALA A 820 36.18 -37.51 -7.35
CA ALA A 820 36.94 -38.31 -6.37
C ALA A 820 37.94 -37.48 -5.54
N ARG A 821 37.95 -36.16 -5.71
CA ARG A 821 38.84 -35.20 -5.04
C ARG A 821 38.05 -34.20 -4.17
N PRO A 822 37.57 -34.61 -2.98
CA PRO A 822 36.88 -33.70 -2.05
C PRO A 822 37.68 -32.45 -1.71
N GLU A 823 39.01 -32.53 -1.71
CA GLU A 823 39.90 -31.40 -1.43
C GLU A 823 39.89 -30.32 -2.51
N ALA A 824 39.39 -30.61 -3.71
CA ALA A 824 39.19 -29.63 -4.78
C ALA A 824 37.97 -28.72 -4.54
N TRP A 825 37.17 -29.00 -3.51
CA TRP A 825 35.98 -28.25 -3.18
C TRP A 825 36.19 -27.38 -1.94
N LYS A 826 35.89 -26.09 -2.08
CA LYS A 826 35.94 -25.12 -0.99
C LYS A 826 34.58 -25.03 -0.31
N ARG A 827 34.66 -24.94 1.02
CA ARG A 827 33.54 -24.65 1.89
C ARG A 827 33.03 -23.23 1.65
N ASN A 828 31.75 -23.11 1.32
CA ASN A 828 31.05 -21.84 1.24
C ASN A 828 29.59 -22.05 1.70
N ASP A 829 29.37 -21.82 3.00
CA ASP A 829 28.09 -22.03 3.68
C ASP A 829 27.94 -21.15 4.91
N SER A 830 26.69 -21.05 5.39
CA SER A 830 26.36 -20.54 6.72
C SER A 830 26.31 -21.62 7.81
N ALA A 831 26.72 -22.85 7.50
CA ALA A 831 26.59 -23.98 8.41
C ALA A 831 27.56 -23.88 9.60
N ALA A 832 27.26 -24.56 10.70
CA ALA A 832 28.21 -24.71 11.79
C ALA A 832 29.31 -25.70 11.38
N THR A 833 28.90 -26.84 10.81
CA THR A 833 29.80 -27.87 10.28
C THR A 833 29.44 -28.25 8.86
N CYS A 834 30.46 -28.46 8.04
CA CYS A 834 30.34 -28.93 6.67
C CYS A 834 31.49 -29.92 6.43
N ASN A 835 31.15 -31.18 6.14
CA ASN A 835 32.10 -32.23 5.78
C ASN A 835 31.91 -32.59 4.31
N VAL A 836 33.02 -32.66 3.57
CA VAL A 836 33.03 -33.03 2.15
C VAL A 836 33.80 -34.33 2.01
N ALA A 837 33.17 -35.33 1.42
CA ALA A 837 33.77 -36.63 1.19
C ALA A 837 33.29 -37.23 -0.12
N PHE A 838 34.08 -38.13 -0.69
CA PHE A 838 33.62 -38.94 -1.81
C PHE A 838 32.96 -40.20 -1.27
N ASP A 839 31.68 -40.39 -1.58
CA ASP A 839 30.92 -41.58 -1.22
C ASP A 839 31.13 -42.65 -2.30
N GLN A 840 31.85 -43.71 -1.95
CA GLN A 840 32.18 -44.78 -2.89
C GLN A 840 30.96 -45.62 -3.28
N GLU A 841 29.96 -45.76 -2.41
CA GLU A 841 28.78 -46.59 -2.69
C GLU A 841 27.84 -45.89 -3.67
N GLU A 842 27.66 -44.59 -3.50
CA GLU A 842 26.85 -43.76 -4.40
C GLU A 842 27.64 -43.24 -5.61
N ASN A 843 28.97 -43.43 -5.63
CA ASN A 843 29.89 -42.86 -6.61
C ASN A 843 29.69 -41.34 -6.79
N ALA A 844 29.55 -40.63 -5.67
CA ALA A 844 29.12 -39.24 -5.64
C ALA A 844 29.94 -38.41 -4.65
N LEU A 845 30.10 -37.13 -4.95
CA LEU A 845 30.59 -36.17 -3.97
C LEU A 845 29.48 -35.86 -2.95
N ARG A 846 29.75 -36.13 -1.68
CA ARG A 846 28.81 -35.99 -0.57
C ARG A 846 29.17 -34.79 0.30
N PHE A 847 28.15 -34.01 0.63
CA PHE A 847 28.23 -32.87 1.54
C PHE A 847 27.33 -33.11 2.75
N ASP A 848 27.93 -33.30 3.92
CA ASP A 848 27.21 -33.39 5.19
C ASP A 848 27.25 -32.01 5.87
N VAL A 849 26.08 -31.36 5.96
CA VAL A 849 25.98 -29.97 6.40
C VAL A 849 25.03 -29.87 7.60
N ASP A 850 25.48 -29.23 8.67
CA ASP A 850 24.69 -28.98 9.88
C ASP A 850 24.85 -27.53 10.34
N TRP A 851 23.72 -26.84 10.53
CA TRP A 851 23.65 -25.45 10.95
C TRP A 851 23.62 -25.28 12.48
N GLY A 852 23.24 -26.32 13.24
CA GLY A 852 23.16 -26.32 14.71
C GLY A 852 22.08 -25.40 15.32
N ASP A 853 21.83 -24.24 14.72
CA ASP A 853 20.82 -23.26 15.12
C ASP A 853 19.79 -23.07 13.99
N MET A 854 18.51 -23.26 14.31
CA MET A 854 17.42 -23.09 13.35
C MET A 854 17.20 -21.63 12.92
N ARG A 855 17.81 -20.66 13.61
CA ARG A 855 17.63 -19.22 13.36
C ARG A 855 18.64 -18.63 12.39
N VAL A 856 19.63 -19.41 11.95
CA VAL A 856 20.61 -18.98 10.93
C VAL A 856 19.95 -19.11 9.55
N ASP A 857 20.19 -18.13 8.68
CA ASP A 857 19.80 -18.23 7.26
C ASP A 857 20.59 -19.37 6.60
N LYS A 858 19.90 -20.43 6.18
CA LYS A 858 20.52 -21.71 5.80
C LYS A 858 20.84 -21.74 4.32
N TRP A 859 22.12 -21.59 3.98
CA TRP A 859 22.61 -21.68 2.62
C TRP A 859 23.94 -22.42 2.57
N PHE A 860 24.18 -23.11 1.45
CA PHE A 860 25.41 -23.83 1.13
C PHE A 860 25.55 -23.88 -0.40
N TYR A 861 26.67 -23.40 -0.93
CA TYR A 861 27.00 -23.39 -2.35
C TYR A 861 28.49 -23.76 -2.55
N PRO A 862 28.82 -25.06 -2.60
CA PRO A 862 30.20 -25.50 -2.62
C PRO A 862 30.90 -25.04 -3.90
N GLU A 863 32.17 -24.63 -3.78
CA GLU A 863 32.94 -24.11 -4.92
C GLU A 863 34.00 -25.11 -5.37
N HIS A 864 33.96 -25.54 -6.62
CA HIS A 864 35.03 -26.36 -7.20
C HIS A 864 36.18 -25.47 -7.70
N VAL A 865 37.41 -25.77 -7.28
CA VAL A 865 38.61 -25.05 -7.69
C VAL A 865 39.15 -25.67 -8.99
N LEU A 866 39.15 -24.89 -10.06
CA LEU A 866 39.70 -25.31 -11.35
C LEU A 866 41.23 -25.33 -11.32
N ASP A 867 41.82 -26.36 -11.94
CA ASP A 867 43.26 -26.48 -12.15
C ASP A 867 43.73 -25.53 -13.29
N LEU A 868 43.73 -24.23 -13.04
CA LEU A 868 44.17 -23.21 -14.01
C LEU A 868 45.68 -23.31 -14.30
N PRO A 869 46.15 -23.05 -15.54
CA PRO A 869 45.35 -22.73 -16.73
C PRO A 869 44.89 -23.97 -17.52
N LYS A 870 45.06 -25.19 -16.99
CA LYS A 870 44.76 -26.44 -17.73
C LYS A 870 43.27 -26.67 -17.91
N LYS A 871 42.45 -26.22 -16.95
CA LYS A 871 41.00 -26.23 -17.01
C LYS A 871 40.49 -24.82 -16.74
N ASP A 872 39.75 -24.25 -17.67
CA ASP A 872 38.97 -23.03 -17.46
C ASP A 872 37.52 -23.26 -17.95
N LEU A 873 36.66 -22.27 -17.72
CA LEU A 873 35.24 -22.31 -18.11
C LEU A 873 34.92 -21.28 -19.19
N ALA A 874 35.92 -20.81 -19.95
CA ALA A 874 35.74 -19.70 -20.89
C ALA A 874 34.67 -19.98 -21.95
N ASP A 875 34.56 -21.22 -22.41
CA ASP A 875 33.58 -21.69 -23.40
C ASP A 875 32.50 -22.62 -22.78
N ALA A 876 32.43 -22.71 -21.46
CA ALA A 876 31.45 -23.57 -20.79
C ALA A 876 30.05 -22.94 -20.84
N ILE A 877 29.10 -23.64 -21.47
CA ILE A 877 27.72 -23.16 -21.67
C ILE A 877 26.73 -23.76 -20.65
N ALA A 878 27.01 -24.96 -20.11
CA ALA A 878 26.18 -25.57 -19.08
C ALA A 878 26.99 -26.43 -18.11
N LEU A 879 26.44 -26.63 -16.91
CA LEU A 879 26.88 -27.61 -15.92
C LEU A 879 25.72 -28.59 -15.69
N GLN A 880 25.97 -29.88 -15.88
CA GLN A 880 24.99 -30.96 -15.63
C GLN A 880 25.45 -31.79 -14.43
N PHE A 881 24.52 -32.09 -13.53
CA PHE A 881 24.77 -32.96 -12.38
C PHE A 881 23.47 -33.59 -11.90
N ASP A 882 23.58 -34.80 -11.34
CA ASP A 882 22.50 -35.42 -10.56
C ASP A 882 22.66 -35.05 -9.09
N VAL A 883 21.54 -34.86 -8.39
CA VAL A 883 21.54 -34.53 -6.97
C VAL A 883 20.61 -35.45 -6.19
N LYS A 884 21.12 -35.95 -5.06
CA LYS A 884 20.36 -36.69 -4.06
C LYS A 884 20.47 -35.93 -2.74
N THR A 885 19.33 -35.75 -2.06
CA THR A 885 19.31 -35.10 -0.75
C THR A 885 18.61 -35.99 0.27
N ALA A 886 19.12 -35.96 1.51
CA ALA A 886 18.47 -36.55 2.67
C ALA A 886 18.49 -35.49 3.78
N GLN A 887 17.34 -35.26 4.40
CA GLN A 887 17.19 -34.32 5.52
C GLN A 887 16.69 -35.13 6.72
N ASN A 888 17.37 -34.98 7.86
CA ASN A 888 17.04 -35.66 9.12
C ASN A 888 16.40 -34.70 10.12
#